data_AF-A0A5C3PTW4-F1
#
_entry.id   AF-A0A5C3PTW4-F1
#
_cell.length_a   1.000
_cell.length_b   1.000
_cell.length_c   1.000
_cell.angle_alpha   90.00
_cell.angle_beta   90.00
_cell.angle_gamma   90.00
#
_symmetry.space_group_name_H-M   'P 1'
#
loop_
_entity.id
_entity.type
_entity.pdbx_description
1 polymer ?
#
loop_
_entity_poly.entity_id
_entity_poly.type
_entity_poly.pdbx_seq_one_letter_code
_entity_poly.pdbx_strand_id
1 'polypeptide(L)'
;MSQFRPGPTRDRNLEELYTTLFDATYGKGQKYSIRTVRDVLHIPRLTTRSGLRETHERFADISRKLDYVYRTAHARNVFPLVNAVLSLWASMCSDGILCRKLLDQGLLAGTAELLAVDHADQGCLLKLFSLIVRHGSDSVKLEILRHHMLPMIVVLERHLKDPHASEFGVIAVSHCYEAVHPPFSLKNPPGIADGGLALSMEAIVEIFRRSNPSHNLILHGLPILMLHARLCPWDMVDDLTPSLQLFCAMTRSENIILRCAAMWVFLGVYPKELEDATPDLFSPLEFDDSLEDLPADLRAAMESYGIDRCETTLLRRCTEGFLDLLWDFLDDRSLYKFGRTMADILVQGRYVYGDDDIPDYENSDLPFSDWVECMPAAARVLRQHPHGSAADLDRADVLDLEYLIMTKPSAEVEDFARRVMARNPQHAYAHVIFCMRAADHEEVLQVAKDGLQIEHITPYMRRHLLLVLMDRHIAKAWTLLLEATPANARRRRLGTDALLVGLEYAQVLMREAPPDSRDLMRVFNAFILNTLPARGHELSEDLRELRPTLAHLERTKRILDYFGYELPTDQRTVARDLVLRHYKAGVKNWLGFIRRFDRFDKIIRPVVDEGDPSQSPEDPSVERWWDRPMGATLKTLVQGPLKCSCYGSYHGRIDMGPGLVGMYRCASCGATSALVRRCGGCGSACYCNASCQSTHWSRHKDECRR
;
A
#
# COMPACT_ATOMS: atom_id res chain seq x y z
N MET A 1 -2.24 -52.33 -9.81
CA MET A 1 -1.01 -51.87 -10.51
C MET A 1 -0.73 -52.82 -11.66
N SER A 2 -1.07 -52.40 -12.89
CA SER A 2 -0.76 -53.10 -14.14
C SER A 2 0.28 -52.26 -14.87
N GLN A 3 1.53 -52.75 -14.95
CA GLN A 3 2.63 -52.08 -15.63
C GLN A 3 2.45 -52.17 -17.15
N PHE A 4 2.07 -51.06 -17.77
CA PHE A 4 2.19 -50.89 -19.22
C PHE A 4 3.66 -50.60 -19.55
N ARG A 5 4.40 -51.60 -20.04
CA ARG A 5 5.72 -51.37 -20.66
C ARG A 5 5.50 -50.84 -22.09
N PRO A 6 6.00 -49.64 -22.46
CA PRO A 6 5.98 -49.20 -23.85
C PRO A 6 6.90 -50.10 -24.70
N GLY A 7 6.47 -50.44 -25.91
CA GLY A 7 7.16 -51.41 -26.77
C GLY A 7 8.47 -50.90 -27.41
N PRO A 8 9.43 -51.81 -27.71
CA PRO A 8 10.81 -51.50 -28.12
C PRO A 8 10.98 -50.81 -29.48
N THR A 9 9.96 -50.78 -30.33
CA THR A 9 9.99 -50.11 -31.64
C THR A 9 9.84 -48.59 -31.53
N ARG A 10 9.21 -48.10 -30.45
CA ARG A 10 8.88 -46.68 -30.28
C ARG A 10 10.07 -45.83 -29.83
N ASP A 11 11.00 -46.43 -29.08
CA ASP A 11 12.23 -45.78 -28.61
C ASP A 11 13.32 -45.70 -29.70
N ARG A 12 13.37 -46.70 -30.61
CA ARG A 12 14.30 -46.68 -31.77
C ARG A 12 14.08 -45.47 -32.67
N ASN A 13 12.83 -45.10 -32.93
CA ASN A 13 12.49 -43.95 -33.76
C ASN A 13 12.89 -42.61 -33.13
N LEU A 14 12.98 -42.54 -31.79
CA LEU A 14 13.41 -41.32 -31.10
C LEU A 14 14.94 -41.20 -31.06
N GLU A 15 15.66 -42.31 -30.94
CA GLU A 15 17.13 -42.30 -31.01
C GLU A 15 17.62 -41.93 -32.40
N GLU A 16 17.03 -42.48 -33.47
CA GLU A 16 17.36 -42.12 -34.86
C GLU A 16 17.08 -40.62 -35.13
N LEU A 17 15.96 -40.12 -34.60
CA LEU A 17 15.61 -38.70 -34.64
C LEU A 17 16.65 -37.83 -33.93
N TYR A 18 17.10 -38.25 -32.74
CA TYR A 18 18.15 -37.55 -32.00
C TYR A 18 19.47 -37.53 -32.78
N THR A 19 19.92 -38.67 -33.31
CA THR A 19 21.15 -38.76 -34.11
C THR A 19 21.09 -37.83 -35.32
N THR A 20 19.97 -37.83 -36.05
CA THR A 20 19.73 -36.92 -37.17
C THR A 20 19.85 -35.45 -36.75
N LEU A 21 19.26 -35.09 -35.61
CA LEU A 21 19.34 -33.73 -35.08
C LEU A 21 20.76 -33.37 -34.62
N PHE A 22 21.46 -34.30 -33.99
CA PHE A 22 22.84 -34.12 -33.55
C PHE A 22 23.74 -33.83 -34.74
N ASP A 23 23.74 -34.69 -35.75
CA ASP A 23 24.58 -34.54 -36.95
C ASP A 23 24.26 -33.24 -37.70
N ALA A 24 22.97 -32.90 -37.81
CA ALA A 24 22.55 -31.70 -38.50
C ALA A 24 22.93 -30.41 -37.77
N THR A 25 23.02 -30.44 -36.43
CA THR A 25 23.28 -29.24 -35.60
C THR A 25 24.71 -29.14 -35.07
N TYR A 26 25.53 -30.19 -35.23
CA TYR A 26 26.90 -30.21 -34.76
C TYR A 26 27.73 -29.06 -35.37
N GLY A 27 28.38 -28.28 -34.50
CA GLY A 27 29.17 -27.10 -34.89
C GLY A 27 28.36 -25.94 -35.49
N LYS A 28 27.02 -25.97 -35.43
CA LYS A 28 26.15 -24.92 -35.98
C LYS A 28 25.74 -23.91 -34.91
N GLY A 29 25.46 -22.68 -35.35
CA GLY A 29 24.99 -21.61 -34.47
C GLY A 29 23.54 -21.82 -34.01
N GLN A 30 23.18 -21.20 -32.89
CA GLN A 30 21.89 -21.39 -32.21
C GLN A 30 20.65 -21.16 -33.09
N LYS A 31 20.62 -20.09 -33.90
CA LYS A 31 19.48 -19.81 -34.80
C LYS A 31 19.27 -20.94 -35.81
N TYR A 32 20.35 -21.54 -36.28
CA TYR A 32 20.30 -22.69 -37.18
C TYR A 32 19.76 -23.92 -36.43
N SER A 33 20.30 -24.21 -35.24
CA SER A 33 19.85 -25.35 -34.42
C SER A 33 18.36 -25.27 -34.07
N ILE A 34 17.84 -24.09 -33.69
CA ILE A 34 16.40 -23.88 -33.45
C ILE A 34 15.58 -24.19 -34.70
N ARG A 35 16.01 -23.68 -35.87
CA ARG A 35 15.32 -23.92 -37.14
C ARG A 35 15.32 -25.41 -37.49
N THR A 36 16.46 -26.07 -37.38
CA THR A 36 16.62 -27.50 -37.68
C THR A 36 15.77 -28.35 -36.76
N VAL A 37 15.82 -28.13 -35.45
CA VAL A 37 14.97 -28.84 -34.48
C VAL A 37 13.50 -28.64 -34.81
N ARG A 38 13.07 -27.40 -35.09
CA ARG A 38 11.70 -27.11 -35.49
C ARG A 38 11.29 -27.86 -36.75
N ASP A 39 12.12 -27.80 -37.79
CA ASP A 39 11.80 -28.33 -39.12
C ASP A 39 11.76 -29.88 -39.10
N VAL A 40 12.73 -30.52 -38.45
CA VAL A 40 12.82 -31.99 -38.29
C VAL A 40 11.72 -32.54 -37.38
N LEU A 41 11.37 -31.83 -36.30
CA LEU A 41 10.27 -32.24 -35.41
C LEU A 41 8.89 -31.83 -35.94
N HIS A 42 8.83 -31.16 -37.10
CA HIS A 42 7.62 -30.60 -37.70
C HIS A 42 6.84 -29.71 -36.72
N ILE A 43 7.55 -28.88 -35.95
CA ILE A 43 6.95 -27.96 -34.99
C ILE A 43 6.41 -26.74 -35.74
N PRO A 44 5.14 -26.34 -35.53
CA PRO A 44 4.57 -25.17 -36.17
C PRO A 44 5.34 -23.88 -35.85
N ARG A 45 5.10 -22.82 -36.63
CA ARG A 45 5.75 -21.52 -36.39
C ARG A 45 5.22 -20.85 -35.12
N LEU A 46 5.91 -21.08 -33.99
CA LEU A 46 5.53 -20.60 -32.66
C LEU A 46 5.55 -19.06 -32.50
N THR A 47 6.15 -18.33 -33.43
CA THR A 47 6.07 -16.86 -33.50
C THR A 47 4.75 -16.35 -34.07
N THR A 48 3.82 -17.25 -34.40
CA THR A 48 2.49 -16.92 -34.93
C THR A 48 1.40 -17.54 -34.09
N ARG A 49 0.24 -16.88 -34.08
CA ARG A 49 -0.91 -17.33 -33.32
C ARG A 49 -1.55 -18.60 -33.90
N SER A 50 -1.52 -18.76 -35.23
CA SER A 50 -1.95 -19.98 -35.91
C SER A 50 -1.03 -21.15 -35.56
N GLY A 51 0.29 -20.95 -35.59
CA GLY A 51 1.24 -21.98 -35.21
C GLY A 51 1.04 -22.48 -33.78
N LEU A 52 0.77 -21.59 -32.82
CA LEU A 52 0.49 -22.03 -31.45
C LEU A 52 -0.86 -22.75 -31.30
N ARG A 53 -1.88 -22.43 -32.12
CA ARG A 53 -3.12 -23.21 -32.17
C ARG A 53 -2.88 -24.63 -32.66
N GLU A 54 -2.10 -24.79 -33.72
CA GLU A 54 -1.71 -26.11 -34.22
C GLU A 54 -0.87 -26.88 -33.17
N THR A 55 0.00 -26.17 -32.43
CA THR A 55 0.75 -26.77 -31.31
C THR A 55 -0.17 -27.27 -30.20
N HIS A 56 -1.31 -26.63 -29.93
CA HIS A 56 -2.30 -27.15 -28.96
C HIS A 56 -2.87 -28.50 -29.40
N GLU A 57 -3.19 -28.65 -30.68
CA GLU A 57 -3.76 -29.87 -31.27
C GLU A 57 -2.74 -31.03 -31.25
N ARG A 58 -1.46 -30.70 -31.43
CA ARG A 58 -0.34 -31.67 -31.50
C ARG A 58 0.51 -31.75 -30.24
N PHE A 59 0.05 -31.16 -29.13
CA PHE A 59 0.88 -30.94 -27.93
C PHE A 59 1.54 -32.21 -27.41
N ALA A 60 0.78 -33.32 -27.30
CA ALA A 60 1.28 -34.57 -26.73
C ALA A 60 2.46 -35.15 -27.55
N ASP A 61 2.42 -35.06 -28.88
CA ASP A 61 3.52 -35.55 -29.72
C ASP A 61 4.71 -34.60 -29.71
N ILE A 62 4.47 -33.29 -29.85
CA ILE A 62 5.53 -32.27 -29.86
C ILE A 62 6.28 -32.27 -28.52
N SER A 63 5.55 -32.23 -27.40
CA SER A 63 6.18 -32.16 -26.08
C SER A 63 7.01 -33.41 -25.78
N ARG A 64 6.49 -34.60 -26.10
CA ARG A 64 7.21 -35.87 -25.93
C ARG A 64 8.52 -35.90 -26.74
N LYS A 65 8.51 -35.44 -27.99
CA LYS A 65 9.72 -35.39 -28.84
C LYS A 65 10.73 -34.38 -28.30
N LEU A 66 10.27 -33.18 -27.90
CA LEU A 66 11.15 -32.16 -27.32
C LEU A 66 11.77 -32.61 -26.00
N ASP A 67 10.98 -33.20 -25.10
CA ASP A 67 11.46 -33.73 -23.83
C ASP A 67 12.50 -34.84 -24.02
N TYR A 68 12.27 -35.76 -24.96
CA TYR A 68 13.27 -36.77 -25.30
C TYR A 68 14.57 -36.15 -25.82
N VAL A 69 14.49 -35.26 -26.81
CA VAL A 69 15.67 -34.59 -27.37
C VAL A 69 16.41 -33.80 -26.29
N TYR A 70 15.69 -33.11 -25.41
CA TYR A 70 16.24 -32.37 -24.29
C TYR A 70 17.02 -33.28 -23.33
N ARG A 71 16.38 -34.33 -22.81
CA ARG A 71 17.01 -35.22 -21.82
C ARG A 71 18.24 -35.91 -22.40
N THR A 72 18.15 -36.40 -23.64
CA THR A 72 19.29 -37.04 -24.32
C THR A 72 20.41 -36.05 -24.60
N ALA A 73 20.10 -34.83 -25.06
CA ALA A 73 21.09 -33.79 -25.29
C ALA A 73 21.77 -33.35 -23.99
N HIS A 74 21.00 -33.15 -22.92
CA HIS A 74 21.50 -32.76 -21.61
C HIS A 74 22.43 -33.83 -21.03
N ALA A 75 21.99 -35.10 -21.03
CA ALA A 75 22.81 -36.22 -20.56
C ALA A 75 24.11 -36.40 -21.35
N ARG A 76 24.14 -36.00 -22.63
CA ARG A 76 25.31 -36.06 -23.51
C ARG A 76 26.08 -34.73 -23.60
N ASN A 77 25.74 -33.72 -22.81
CA ASN A 77 26.33 -32.37 -22.84
C ASN A 77 26.30 -31.67 -24.22
N VAL A 78 25.27 -31.94 -25.03
CA VAL A 78 25.08 -31.32 -26.36
C VAL A 78 24.28 -30.02 -26.24
N PHE A 79 24.91 -28.99 -25.70
CA PHE A 79 24.26 -27.71 -25.39
C PHE A 79 23.60 -26.98 -26.57
N PRO A 80 24.09 -27.06 -27.83
CA PRO A 80 23.37 -26.46 -28.96
C PRO A 80 21.94 -27.01 -29.12
N LEU A 81 21.72 -28.30 -28.86
CA LEU A 81 20.38 -28.91 -28.89
C LEU A 81 19.58 -28.56 -27.64
N VAL A 82 20.19 -28.58 -26.46
CA VAL A 82 19.56 -28.12 -25.21
C VAL A 82 19.01 -26.71 -25.39
N ASN A 83 19.86 -25.77 -25.82
CA ASN A 83 19.50 -24.36 -26.03
C ASN A 83 18.44 -24.17 -27.13
N ALA A 84 18.45 -25.01 -28.16
CA ALA A 84 17.41 -25.01 -29.18
C ALA A 84 16.04 -25.45 -28.61
N VAL A 85 16.01 -26.50 -27.78
CA VAL A 85 14.77 -26.96 -27.12
C VAL A 85 14.28 -25.92 -26.11
N LEU A 86 15.15 -25.34 -25.29
CA LEU A 86 14.80 -24.24 -24.36
C LEU A 86 14.12 -23.07 -25.09
N SER A 87 14.66 -22.68 -26.25
CA SER A 87 14.09 -21.59 -27.06
C SER A 87 12.69 -21.91 -27.59
N LEU A 88 12.44 -23.18 -27.94
CA LEU A 88 11.13 -23.66 -28.38
C LEU A 88 10.14 -23.71 -27.21
N TRP A 89 10.56 -24.21 -26.04
CA TRP A 89 9.75 -24.17 -24.82
C TRP A 89 9.42 -22.74 -24.41
N ALA A 90 10.36 -21.80 -24.43
CA ALA A 90 10.08 -20.39 -24.16
C ALA A 90 9.05 -19.82 -25.15
N SER A 91 9.14 -20.19 -26.43
CA SER A 91 8.15 -19.78 -27.43
C SER A 91 6.76 -20.39 -27.17
N MET A 92 6.69 -21.67 -26.76
CA MET A 92 5.44 -22.31 -26.35
C MET A 92 4.86 -21.68 -25.09
N CYS A 93 5.70 -21.36 -24.09
CA CYS A 93 5.30 -20.75 -22.82
C CYS A 93 4.80 -19.32 -22.95
N SER A 94 4.92 -18.67 -24.11
CA SER A 94 4.20 -17.42 -24.39
C SER A 94 2.67 -17.60 -24.43
N ASP A 95 2.20 -18.85 -24.56
CA ASP A 95 0.82 -19.26 -24.34
C ASP A 95 0.71 -19.89 -22.94
N GLY A 96 -0.09 -19.26 -22.07
CA GLY A 96 -0.23 -19.70 -20.68
C GLY A 96 -0.92 -21.05 -20.50
N ILE A 97 -1.69 -21.53 -21.49
CA ILE A 97 -2.25 -22.90 -21.43
C ILE A 97 -1.17 -23.92 -21.78
N LEU A 98 -0.35 -23.67 -22.80
CA LEU A 98 0.79 -24.53 -23.13
C LEU A 98 1.83 -24.53 -22.01
N CYS A 99 2.11 -23.37 -21.43
CA CYS A 99 3.04 -23.23 -20.30
C CYS A 99 2.63 -24.14 -19.14
N ARG A 100 1.36 -24.09 -18.72
CA ARG A 100 0.84 -24.96 -17.65
C ARG A 100 0.95 -26.44 -17.99
N LYS A 101 0.60 -26.84 -19.22
CA LYS A 101 0.75 -28.24 -19.65
C LYS A 101 2.21 -28.72 -19.61
N LEU A 102 3.17 -27.84 -19.91
CA LEU A 102 4.61 -28.15 -19.79
C LEU A 102 5.05 -28.23 -18.32
N LEU A 103 4.53 -27.35 -17.45
CA LEU A 103 4.78 -27.41 -16.01
C LEU A 103 4.24 -28.72 -15.41
N ASP A 104 3.05 -29.15 -15.80
CA ASP A 104 2.47 -30.45 -15.40
C ASP A 104 3.34 -31.64 -15.85
N GLN A 105 4.20 -31.45 -16.86
CA GLN A 105 5.14 -32.44 -17.37
C GLN A 105 6.55 -32.33 -16.76
N GLY A 106 6.75 -31.48 -15.75
CA GLY A 106 8.02 -31.35 -15.04
C GLY A 106 9.01 -30.36 -15.66
N LEU A 107 8.54 -29.39 -16.48
CA LEU A 107 9.40 -28.38 -17.10
C LEU A 107 10.29 -27.62 -16.09
N LEU A 108 9.74 -27.26 -14.91
CA LEU A 108 10.50 -26.51 -13.90
C LEU A 108 11.69 -27.32 -13.40
N ALA A 109 11.47 -28.52 -12.86
CA ALA A 109 12.52 -29.39 -12.38
C ALA A 109 13.56 -29.68 -13.48
N GLY A 110 13.11 -29.93 -14.71
CA GLY A 110 13.99 -30.21 -15.83
C GLY A 110 14.92 -29.04 -16.19
N THR A 111 14.49 -27.79 -16.01
CA THR A 111 15.24 -26.60 -16.47
C THR A 111 15.94 -25.82 -15.36
N ALA A 112 15.54 -26.00 -14.10
CA ALA A 112 16.12 -25.28 -12.96
C ALA A 112 17.60 -25.63 -12.73
N GLU A 113 18.00 -26.88 -12.97
CA GLU A 113 19.39 -27.33 -12.87
C GLU A 113 20.33 -26.56 -13.81
N LEU A 114 19.81 -26.06 -14.93
CA LEU A 114 20.60 -25.32 -15.92
C LEU A 114 20.98 -23.90 -15.47
N LEU A 115 20.35 -23.36 -14.43
CA LEU A 115 20.75 -22.06 -13.87
C LEU A 115 22.20 -22.07 -13.37
N ALA A 116 22.72 -23.24 -12.98
CA ALA A 116 24.10 -23.42 -12.54
C ALA A 116 25.07 -23.80 -13.67
N VAL A 117 24.63 -23.88 -14.92
CA VAL A 117 25.42 -24.42 -16.04
C VAL A 117 25.80 -23.30 -17.03
N ASP A 118 27.10 -23.00 -17.12
CA ASP A 118 27.62 -21.89 -17.94
C ASP A 118 27.43 -22.07 -19.45
N HIS A 119 27.31 -23.31 -19.94
CA HIS A 119 27.10 -23.61 -21.35
C HIS A 119 25.64 -23.51 -21.81
N ALA A 120 24.71 -23.38 -20.87
CA ALA A 120 23.31 -23.14 -21.19
C ALA A 120 23.11 -21.68 -21.63
N ASP A 121 22.15 -21.44 -22.52
CA ASP A 121 21.74 -20.08 -22.87
C ASP A 121 20.98 -19.45 -21.70
N GLN A 122 21.74 -18.79 -20.83
CA GLN A 122 21.24 -18.10 -19.64
C GLN A 122 20.22 -17.00 -19.95
N GLY A 123 20.36 -16.28 -21.07
CA GLY A 123 19.37 -15.27 -21.48
C GLY A 123 18.03 -15.91 -21.86
N CYS A 124 18.07 -17.05 -22.57
CA CYS A 124 16.89 -17.84 -22.86
C CYS A 124 16.27 -18.47 -21.60
N LEU A 125 17.09 -18.87 -20.62
CA LEU A 125 16.59 -19.36 -19.33
C LEU A 125 15.84 -18.27 -18.57
N LEU A 126 16.40 -17.07 -18.42
CA LEU A 126 15.69 -15.95 -17.77
C LEU A 126 14.37 -15.64 -18.48
N LYS A 127 14.36 -15.66 -19.82
CA LYS A 127 13.14 -15.54 -20.62
C LYS A 127 12.12 -16.63 -20.29
N LEU A 128 12.53 -17.90 -20.27
CA LEU A 128 11.66 -19.02 -19.95
C LEU A 128 11.09 -18.91 -18.53
N PHE A 129 11.92 -18.62 -17.54
CA PHE A 129 11.51 -18.44 -16.15
C PHE A 129 10.52 -17.28 -15.99
N SER A 130 10.73 -16.16 -16.69
CA SER A 130 9.78 -15.04 -16.70
C SER A 130 8.37 -15.45 -17.18
N LEU A 131 8.28 -16.41 -18.11
CA LEU A 131 7.01 -16.93 -18.62
C LEU A 131 6.41 -17.96 -17.66
N ILE A 132 7.26 -18.83 -17.08
CA ILE A 132 6.86 -19.82 -16.07
C ILE A 132 6.19 -19.11 -14.89
N VAL A 133 6.81 -18.06 -14.33
CA VAL A 133 6.24 -17.40 -13.14
C VAL A 133 4.98 -16.59 -13.43
N ARG A 134 4.84 -16.03 -14.66
CA ARG A 134 3.64 -15.30 -15.09
C ARG A 134 2.42 -16.22 -15.25
N HIS A 135 2.64 -17.49 -15.60
CA HIS A 135 1.57 -18.44 -15.92
C HIS A 135 1.42 -19.59 -14.93
N GLY A 136 2.43 -19.80 -14.09
CA GLY A 136 2.46 -20.77 -13.02
C GLY A 136 1.56 -20.37 -11.86
N SER A 137 1.16 -21.37 -11.08
CA SER A 137 0.47 -21.19 -9.81
C SER A 137 1.39 -20.60 -8.75
N ASP A 138 0.80 -20.15 -7.63
CA ASP A 138 1.58 -19.69 -6.49
C ASP A 138 2.50 -20.79 -5.92
N SER A 139 2.13 -22.07 -6.06
CA SER A 139 3.01 -23.18 -5.70
C SER A 139 4.31 -23.21 -6.51
N VAL A 140 4.23 -22.98 -7.83
CA VAL A 140 5.40 -22.91 -8.72
C VAL A 140 6.29 -21.72 -8.37
N LYS A 141 5.67 -20.56 -8.11
CA LYS A 141 6.39 -19.35 -7.68
C LYS A 141 7.12 -19.57 -6.34
N LEU A 142 6.45 -20.21 -5.37
CA LEU A 142 7.04 -20.53 -4.08
C LEU A 142 8.16 -21.56 -4.18
N GLU A 143 8.06 -22.54 -5.08
CA GLU A 143 9.13 -23.51 -5.35
C GLU A 143 10.38 -22.82 -5.91
N ILE A 144 10.22 -21.95 -6.90
CA ILE A 144 11.33 -21.13 -7.43
C ILE A 144 11.92 -20.25 -6.33
N LEU A 145 11.07 -19.58 -5.55
CA LEU A 145 11.51 -18.69 -4.47
C LEU A 145 12.33 -19.44 -3.41
N ARG A 146 11.96 -20.69 -3.09
CA ARG A 146 12.64 -21.53 -2.10
C ARG A 146 13.95 -22.14 -2.58
N HIS A 147 13.99 -22.62 -3.81
CA HIS A 147 15.07 -23.52 -4.25
C HIS A 147 15.92 -22.96 -5.39
N HIS A 148 15.42 -21.96 -6.11
CA HIS A 148 16.04 -21.51 -7.38
C HIS A 148 16.23 -19.99 -7.47
N MET A 149 15.80 -19.23 -6.46
CA MET A 149 15.93 -17.77 -6.45
C MET A 149 17.39 -17.32 -6.50
N LEU A 150 18.24 -17.87 -5.63
CA LEU A 150 19.65 -17.49 -5.57
C LEU A 150 20.40 -17.80 -6.89
N PRO A 151 20.32 -19.01 -7.47
CA PRO A 151 20.88 -19.27 -8.80
C PRO A 151 20.35 -18.31 -9.89
N MET A 152 19.06 -17.99 -9.87
CA MET A 152 18.45 -17.07 -10.83
C MET A 152 19.02 -15.64 -10.68
N ILE A 153 19.25 -15.17 -9.46
CA ILE A 153 19.88 -13.87 -9.20
C ILE A 153 21.34 -13.85 -9.68
N VAL A 154 22.11 -14.91 -9.41
CA VAL A 154 23.49 -15.03 -9.91
C VAL A 154 23.53 -14.96 -11.44
N VAL A 155 22.58 -15.60 -12.12
CA VAL A 155 22.46 -15.48 -13.58
C VAL A 155 22.10 -14.04 -13.97
N LEU A 156 21.14 -13.40 -13.31
CA LEU A 156 20.77 -12.00 -13.56
C LEU A 156 21.98 -11.05 -13.42
N GLU A 157 22.81 -11.22 -12.38
CA GLU A 157 24.02 -10.42 -12.12
C GLU A 157 25.04 -10.50 -13.27
N ARG A 158 25.18 -11.67 -13.90
CA ARG A 158 26.04 -11.84 -15.08
C ARG A 158 25.50 -11.13 -16.31
N HIS A 159 24.18 -10.93 -16.37
CA HIS A 159 23.47 -10.38 -17.53
C HIS A 159 22.93 -8.96 -17.30
N LEU A 160 23.41 -8.24 -16.28
CA LEU A 160 22.97 -6.86 -15.97
C LEU A 160 23.24 -5.85 -17.10
N LYS A 161 24.05 -6.20 -18.11
CA LYS A 161 24.33 -5.34 -19.29
C LYS A 161 23.48 -5.71 -20.51
N ASP A 162 22.83 -6.88 -20.52
CA ASP A 162 21.91 -7.28 -21.57
C ASP A 162 20.51 -6.76 -21.21
N PRO A 163 19.96 -5.80 -21.98
CA PRO A 163 18.67 -5.19 -21.65
C PRO A 163 17.49 -6.18 -21.71
N HIS A 164 17.57 -7.21 -22.55
CA HIS A 164 16.51 -8.21 -22.67
C HIS A 164 16.60 -9.26 -21.57
N ALA A 165 17.79 -9.80 -21.33
CA ALA A 165 18.00 -10.80 -20.29
C ALA A 165 17.70 -10.22 -18.89
N SER A 166 18.18 -9.00 -18.61
CA SER A 166 17.88 -8.31 -17.35
C SER A 166 16.39 -8.01 -17.17
N GLU A 167 15.68 -7.57 -18.22
CA GLU A 167 14.22 -7.38 -18.15
C GLU A 167 13.50 -8.68 -17.80
N PHE A 168 13.82 -9.78 -18.48
CA PHE A 168 13.19 -11.07 -18.18
C PHE A 168 13.52 -11.56 -16.76
N GLY A 169 14.77 -11.40 -16.31
CA GLY A 169 15.18 -11.76 -14.96
C GLY A 169 14.45 -10.97 -13.89
N VAL A 170 14.36 -9.63 -14.01
CA VAL A 170 13.63 -8.79 -13.07
C VAL A 170 12.14 -9.15 -13.04
N ILE A 171 11.53 -9.43 -14.19
CA ILE A 171 10.13 -9.85 -14.25
C ILE A 171 9.93 -11.22 -13.59
N ALA A 172 10.88 -12.15 -13.77
CA ALA A 172 10.85 -13.45 -13.13
C ALA A 172 10.88 -13.32 -11.60
N VAL A 173 11.84 -12.56 -11.08
CA VAL A 173 12.01 -12.29 -9.64
C VAL A 173 10.76 -11.59 -9.07
N SER A 174 10.23 -10.58 -9.76
CA SER A 174 9.08 -9.78 -9.31
C SER A 174 7.84 -10.64 -9.11
N HIS A 175 7.47 -11.45 -10.11
CA HIS A 175 6.31 -12.33 -10.00
C HIS A 175 6.50 -13.51 -9.04
N CYS A 176 7.74 -13.92 -8.72
CA CYS A 176 7.99 -14.86 -7.62
C CYS A 176 7.64 -14.24 -6.27
N TYR A 177 8.07 -13.00 -6.02
CA TYR A 177 7.77 -12.28 -4.77
C TYR A 177 6.28 -11.94 -4.62
N GLU A 178 5.49 -11.91 -5.70
CA GLU A 178 4.03 -11.79 -5.59
C GLU A 178 3.38 -12.90 -4.75
N ALA A 179 3.96 -14.10 -4.75
CA ALA A 179 3.42 -15.26 -4.02
C ALA A 179 3.61 -15.19 -2.50
N VAL A 180 4.48 -14.28 -2.00
CA VAL A 180 4.72 -14.07 -0.56
C VAL A 180 4.02 -12.82 -0.01
N HIS A 181 3.17 -12.16 -0.79
CA HIS A 181 2.42 -11.01 -0.28
C HIS A 181 1.35 -11.43 0.76
N PRO A 182 1.15 -10.64 1.84
CA PRO A 182 0.16 -10.91 2.88
C PRO A 182 -1.27 -11.11 2.32
N PRO A 183 -2.13 -11.89 3.02
CA PRO A 183 -2.33 -11.80 4.47
C PRO A 183 -1.53 -12.81 5.29
N PHE A 184 -0.71 -13.65 4.67
CA PHE A 184 0.05 -14.67 5.38
C PHE A 184 1.14 -14.03 6.25
N SER A 185 0.88 -14.02 7.55
CA SER A 185 1.87 -13.88 8.63
C SER A 185 2.86 -15.05 8.61
N LEU A 186 3.65 -15.16 7.55
CA LEU A 186 4.86 -15.96 7.60
C LEU A 186 5.87 -15.10 8.36
N LYS A 187 6.07 -15.42 9.65
CA LYS A 187 7.14 -14.81 10.46
C LYS A 187 8.52 -14.93 9.79
N ASN A 188 8.67 -15.81 8.79
CA ASN A 188 9.81 -15.92 7.87
C ASN A 188 9.32 -16.43 6.49
N PRO A 189 9.07 -15.56 5.49
CA PRO A 189 8.69 -16.02 4.16
C PRO A 189 9.87 -16.77 3.50
N PRO A 190 9.62 -17.87 2.77
CA PRO A 190 10.68 -18.60 2.08
C PRO A 190 11.42 -17.72 1.07
N GLY A 191 12.74 -17.89 0.92
CA GLY A 191 13.58 -17.07 0.02
C GLY A 191 13.96 -15.68 0.56
N ILE A 192 13.48 -15.30 1.75
CA ILE A 192 13.87 -14.08 2.47
C ILE A 192 14.93 -14.40 3.53
N ALA A 193 14.86 -15.58 4.15
CA ALA A 193 15.81 -16.04 5.16
C ALA A 193 17.24 -16.28 4.62
N ASP A 194 17.39 -16.52 3.31
CA ASP A 194 18.67 -16.89 2.68
C ASP A 194 19.36 -15.71 1.96
N GLY A 195 18.96 -14.46 2.21
CA GLY A 195 19.57 -13.26 1.61
C GLY A 195 19.19 -12.97 0.15
N GLY A 196 18.37 -13.80 -0.49
CA GLY A 196 17.96 -13.62 -1.89
C GLY A 196 17.26 -12.29 -2.18
N LEU A 197 16.49 -11.75 -1.24
CA LEU A 197 15.82 -10.46 -1.41
C LEU A 197 16.82 -9.28 -1.42
N ALA A 198 17.85 -9.32 -0.57
CA ALA A 198 18.89 -8.30 -0.53
C ALA A 198 19.71 -8.29 -1.83
N LEU A 199 20.14 -9.46 -2.31
CA LEU A 199 20.83 -9.58 -3.60
C LEU A 199 19.96 -9.15 -4.79
N SER A 200 18.67 -9.47 -4.76
CA SER A 200 17.72 -8.98 -5.76
C SER A 200 17.66 -7.45 -5.77
N MET A 201 17.62 -6.82 -4.60
CA MET A 201 17.61 -5.37 -4.44
C MET A 201 18.89 -4.75 -5.02
N GLU A 202 20.06 -5.26 -4.65
CA GLU A 202 21.35 -4.78 -5.16
C GLU A 202 21.43 -4.84 -6.69
N ALA A 203 21.04 -5.98 -7.28
CA ALA A 203 21.00 -6.15 -8.73
C ALA A 203 20.05 -5.15 -9.40
N ILE A 204 18.85 -4.93 -8.85
CA ILE A 204 17.86 -4.00 -9.42
C ILE A 204 18.33 -2.55 -9.34
N VAL A 205 18.87 -2.13 -8.19
CA VAL A 205 19.41 -0.77 -8.02
C VAL A 205 20.55 -0.54 -9.01
N GLU A 206 21.43 -1.53 -9.20
CA GLU A 206 22.52 -1.47 -10.17
C GLU A 206 22.00 -1.38 -11.61
N ILE A 207 20.97 -2.14 -11.98
CA ILE A 207 20.31 -2.02 -13.29
C ILE A 207 19.72 -0.62 -13.47
N PHE A 208 19.06 -0.08 -12.45
CA PHE A 208 18.43 1.24 -12.52
C PHE A 208 19.44 2.38 -12.67
N ARG A 209 20.64 2.25 -12.08
CA ARG A 209 21.75 3.21 -12.23
C ARG A 209 22.34 3.23 -13.65
N ARG A 210 22.21 2.13 -14.41
CA ARG A 210 22.78 2.00 -15.76
C ARG A 210 21.94 2.71 -16.83
N SER A 211 22.49 2.82 -18.03
CA SER A 211 21.86 3.53 -19.13
C SER A 211 20.62 2.81 -19.68
N ASN A 212 19.47 3.43 -19.43
CA ASN A 212 18.20 3.26 -20.14
C ASN A 212 17.42 1.93 -19.90
N PRO A 213 17.07 1.60 -18.64
CA PRO A 213 16.17 0.48 -18.36
C PRO A 213 14.79 0.70 -19.01
N SER A 214 14.17 -0.41 -19.45
CA SER A 214 12.84 -0.36 -20.07
C SER A 214 11.74 -0.05 -19.05
N HIS A 215 10.60 0.44 -19.53
CA HIS A 215 9.43 0.69 -18.68
C HIS A 215 8.98 -0.56 -17.91
N ASN A 216 8.92 -1.71 -18.59
CA ASN A 216 8.53 -2.97 -17.96
C ASN A 216 9.54 -3.36 -16.87
N LEU A 217 10.84 -3.23 -17.12
CA LEU A 217 11.87 -3.54 -16.14
C LEU A 217 11.70 -2.67 -14.89
N ILE A 218 11.51 -1.35 -15.06
CA ILE A 218 11.33 -0.42 -13.95
C ILE A 218 10.09 -0.80 -13.14
N LEU A 219 8.96 -1.03 -13.80
CA LEU A 219 7.69 -1.32 -13.15
C LEU A 219 7.70 -2.62 -12.33
N HIS A 220 8.48 -3.62 -12.74
CA HIS A 220 8.63 -4.88 -12.00
C HIS A 220 9.73 -4.82 -10.93
N GLY A 221 10.74 -3.96 -11.10
CA GLY A 221 11.79 -3.74 -10.10
C GLY A 221 11.29 -2.99 -8.86
N LEU A 222 10.38 -2.02 -9.04
CA LEU A 222 9.86 -1.20 -7.92
C LEU A 222 9.20 -2.04 -6.80
N PRO A 223 8.28 -2.97 -7.07
CA PRO A 223 7.70 -3.82 -6.02
C PRO A 223 8.73 -4.59 -5.19
N ILE A 224 9.85 -5.00 -5.79
CA ILE A 224 10.91 -5.73 -5.07
C ILE A 224 11.65 -4.79 -4.11
N LEU A 225 11.98 -3.57 -4.56
CA LEU A 225 12.59 -2.54 -3.70
C LEU A 225 11.66 -2.15 -2.55
N MET A 226 10.35 -2.04 -2.81
CA MET A 226 9.34 -1.74 -1.78
C MET A 226 9.18 -2.88 -0.79
N LEU A 227 9.19 -4.14 -1.26
CA LEU A 227 9.14 -5.31 -0.39
C LEU A 227 10.36 -5.36 0.54
N HIS A 228 11.55 -5.15 -0.01
CA HIS A 228 12.78 -5.10 0.77
C HIS A 228 12.73 -4.01 1.84
N ALA A 229 12.28 -2.80 1.49
CA ALA A 229 12.14 -1.71 2.47
C ALA A 229 11.17 -2.02 3.61
N ARG A 230 10.13 -2.83 3.38
CA ARG A 230 9.16 -3.23 4.42
C ARG A 230 9.63 -4.37 5.31
N LEU A 231 10.57 -5.19 4.82
CA LEU A 231 11.08 -6.36 5.54
C LEU A 231 12.47 -6.15 6.10
N CYS A 232 13.13 -5.05 5.73
CA CYS A 232 14.41 -4.66 6.28
C CYS A 232 14.28 -4.42 7.79
N PRO A 233 15.10 -5.09 8.62
CA PRO A 233 15.25 -4.74 10.02
C PRO A 233 15.57 -3.25 10.20
N TRP A 234 14.99 -2.63 11.22
CA TRP A 234 15.10 -1.18 11.45
C TRP A 234 16.55 -0.72 11.71
N ASP A 235 17.34 -1.56 12.37
CA ASP A 235 18.77 -1.34 12.62
C ASP A 235 19.62 -1.35 11.34
N MET A 236 19.09 -1.88 10.23
CA MET A 236 19.72 -1.88 8.90
C MET A 236 19.08 -0.87 7.94
N VAL A 237 18.29 0.09 8.43
CA VAL A 237 17.58 1.07 7.56
C VAL A 237 18.54 1.86 6.66
N ASP A 238 19.77 2.11 7.10
CA ASP A 238 20.75 2.85 6.32
C ASP A 238 21.22 2.08 5.06
N ASP A 239 21.12 0.74 5.05
CA ASP A 239 21.38 -0.10 3.88
C ASP A 239 20.35 0.13 2.77
N LEU A 240 19.17 0.68 3.12
CA LEU A 240 18.15 1.08 2.16
C LEU A 240 18.45 2.40 1.46
N THR A 241 19.54 3.11 1.81
CA THR A 241 19.86 4.45 1.29
C THR A 241 19.65 4.60 -0.23
N PRO A 242 20.14 3.69 -1.10
CA PRO A 242 19.90 3.80 -2.54
C PRO A 242 18.42 3.78 -2.94
N SER A 243 17.64 2.91 -2.29
CA SER A 243 16.21 2.74 -2.53
C SER A 243 15.42 3.93 -1.99
N LEU A 244 15.72 4.40 -0.77
CA LEU A 244 15.08 5.59 -0.18
C LEU A 244 15.35 6.84 -1.02
N GLN A 245 16.58 7.00 -1.54
CA GLN A 245 16.91 8.07 -2.49
C GLN A 245 16.09 7.98 -3.78
N LEU A 246 15.91 6.79 -4.35
CA LEU A 246 15.07 6.57 -5.52
C LEU A 246 13.59 6.94 -5.23
N PHE A 247 13.05 6.47 -4.10
CA PHE A 247 11.66 6.77 -3.72
C PHE A 247 11.45 8.26 -3.41
N CYS A 248 12.43 8.95 -2.81
CA CYS A 248 12.42 10.40 -2.69
C CYS A 248 12.28 11.07 -4.05
N ALA A 249 13.11 10.69 -5.04
CA ALA A 249 13.00 11.26 -6.39
C ALA A 249 11.66 10.91 -7.05
N MET A 250 11.10 9.74 -6.78
CA MET A 250 9.80 9.31 -7.30
C MET A 250 8.64 10.15 -6.77
N THR A 251 8.77 10.81 -5.61
CA THR A 251 7.79 11.82 -5.16
C THR A 251 7.70 13.02 -6.11
N ARG A 252 8.63 13.17 -7.07
CA ARG A 252 8.58 14.19 -8.13
C ARG A 252 7.99 13.70 -9.45
N SER A 253 7.55 12.43 -9.54
CA SER A 253 6.88 11.91 -10.73
C SER A 253 5.64 12.76 -11.05
N GLU A 254 5.36 12.94 -12.34
CA GLU A 254 4.13 13.59 -12.79
C GLU A 254 2.88 12.74 -12.50
N ASN A 255 3.05 11.46 -12.17
CA ASN A 255 1.96 10.56 -11.85
C ASN A 255 1.69 10.49 -10.33
N ILE A 256 0.57 11.07 -9.88
CA ILE A 256 0.21 11.12 -8.45
C ILE A 256 0.18 9.75 -7.77
N ILE A 257 -0.32 8.72 -8.44
CA ILE A 257 -0.44 7.38 -7.82
C ILE A 257 0.94 6.75 -7.56
N LEU A 258 1.94 7.10 -8.37
CA LEU A 258 3.34 6.69 -8.16
C LEU A 258 3.98 7.47 -7.02
N ARG A 259 3.68 8.77 -6.88
CA ARG A 259 4.13 9.56 -5.74
C ARG A 259 3.56 9.03 -4.43
N CYS A 260 2.28 8.66 -4.40
CA CYS A 260 1.66 7.98 -3.25
C CYS A 260 2.35 6.63 -2.96
N ALA A 261 2.59 5.80 -3.98
CA ALA A 261 3.28 4.53 -3.79
C ALA A 261 4.69 4.72 -3.20
N ALA A 262 5.45 5.72 -3.67
CA ALA A 262 6.76 6.05 -3.11
C ALA A 262 6.66 6.47 -1.63
N MET A 263 5.68 7.31 -1.28
CA MET A 263 5.47 7.76 0.09
C MET A 263 4.99 6.63 1.03
N TRP A 264 4.24 5.65 0.50
CA TRP A 264 3.84 4.45 1.23
C TRP A 264 5.04 3.67 1.78
N VAL A 265 6.18 3.68 1.08
CA VAL A 265 7.41 3.04 1.55
C VAL A 265 7.84 3.65 2.87
N PHE A 266 8.00 4.98 2.93
CA PHE A 266 8.46 5.70 4.13
C PHE A 266 7.54 5.49 5.32
N LEU A 267 6.22 5.55 5.10
CA LEU A 267 5.22 5.30 6.14
C LEU A 267 5.26 3.87 6.69
N GLY A 268 5.87 2.93 5.96
CA GLY A 268 5.96 1.53 6.35
C GLY A 268 7.35 1.06 6.77
N VAL A 269 8.42 1.87 6.73
CA VAL A 269 9.75 1.37 7.11
C VAL A 269 9.86 1.13 8.62
N TYR A 270 9.19 1.97 9.42
CA TYR A 270 9.24 1.86 10.89
C TYR A 270 8.29 0.77 11.41
N PRO A 271 8.78 -0.22 12.17
CA PRO A 271 7.95 -1.28 12.76
C PRO A 271 6.87 -0.75 13.69
N LYS A 272 5.66 -1.31 13.61
CA LYS A 272 4.55 -0.89 14.47
C LYS A 272 4.76 -1.29 15.93
N GLU A 273 5.46 -2.39 16.16
CA GLU A 273 5.78 -2.90 17.49
C GLU A 273 6.66 -1.94 18.30
N LEU A 274 7.48 -1.12 17.63
CA LEU A 274 8.29 -0.08 18.28
C LEU A 274 7.47 1.18 18.58
N GLU A 275 6.44 1.47 17.78
CA GLU A 275 5.49 2.55 18.02
C GLU A 275 4.61 2.26 19.25
N ASP A 276 4.10 1.02 19.37
CA ASP A 276 3.27 0.57 20.50
C ASP A 276 4.04 0.57 21.85
N ALA A 277 5.38 0.67 21.82
CA ALA A 277 6.24 0.76 23.00
C ALA A 277 6.52 2.22 23.43
N THR A 278 6.02 3.21 22.72
CA THR A 278 6.17 4.62 23.09
C THR A 278 5.25 4.97 24.27
N PRO A 279 5.73 5.78 25.24
CA PRO A 279 4.92 6.23 26.38
C PRO A 279 3.63 6.90 25.92
N ASP A 280 2.58 6.81 26.75
CA ASP A 280 1.33 7.51 26.46
C ASP A 280 1.59 9.03 26.43
N LEU A 281 0.99 9.71 25.46
CA LEU A 281 1.05 11.18 25.29
C LEU A 281 0.49 11.95 26.50
N PHE A 282 -0.04 11.24 27.49
CA PHE A 282 -0.77 11.73 28.65
C PHE A 282 -0.13 11.37 29.99
N SER A 283 1.17 11.00 30.01
CA SER A 283 1.93 10.94 31.27
C SER A 283 1.73 12.24 32.09
N PRO A 284 1.57 12.15 33.42
CA PRO A 284 1.32 13.31 34.27
C PRO A 284 2.38 14.39 34.03
N LEU A 285 1.90 15.61 33.79
CA LEU A 285 2.78 16.77 33.66
C LEU A 285 3.27 17.17 35.04
N GLU A 286 4.60 17.28 35.19
CA GLU A 286 5.16 18.12 36.24
C GLU A 286 4.96 19.58 35.80
N PHE A 287 3.91 20.24 36.29
CA PHE A 287 3.62 21.65 36.01
C PHE A 287 4.56 22.63 36.74
N ASP A 288 5.73 22.16 37.21
CA ASP A 288 6.63 22.93 38.07
C ASP A 288 7.39 24.03 37.28
N ASP A 289 7.39 23.96 35.95
CA ASP A 289 8.06 24.93 35.10
C ASP A 289 7.26 26.24 34.92
N SER A 290 7.86 27.34 35.37
CA SER A 290 7.28 28.68 35.25
C SER A 290 7.27 29.15 33.79
N LEU A 291 6.13 29.69 33.35
CA LEU A 291 6.05 30.41 32.08
C LEU A 291 7.10 31.54 32.00
N GLU A 292 7.61 32.09 33.10
CA GLU A 292 8.64 33.15 33.17
C GLU A 292 10.05 32.69 32.80
N ASP A 293 10.31 31.38 32.83
CA ASP A 293 11.63 30.81 32.51
C ASP A 293 11.74 30.36 31.04
N LEU A 294 10.63 30.42 30.29
CA LEU A 294 10.59 30.07 28.88
C LEU A 294 11.49 31.00 28.03
N PRO A 295 12.29 30.47 27.07
CA PRO A 295 13.10 31.27 26.15
C PRO A 295 12.28 32.36 25.43
N ALA A 296 12.88 33.53 25.27
CA ALA A 296 12.17 34.74 24.80
C ALA A 296 11.46 34.57 23.44
N ASP A 297 12.04 33.79 22.51
CA ASP A 297 11.44 33.52 21.21
C ASP A 297 10.22 32.60 21.30
N LEU A 298 10.23 31.65 22.24
CA LEU A 298 9.12 30.74 22.49
C LEU A 298 7.99 31.43 23.25
N ARG A 299 8.34 32.24 24.27
CA ARG A 299 7.39 33.10 25.00
C ARG A 299 6.65 34.03 24.06
N ALA A 300 7.38 34.76 23.21
CA ALA A 300 6.78 35.68 22.26
C ALA A 300 5.78 34.98 21.31
N ALA A 301 6.03 33.71 20.96
CA ALA A 301 5.10 32.92 20.16
C ALA A 301 3.80 32.57 20.91
N MET A 302 3.90 32.17 22.19
CA MET A 302 2.74 31.92 23.04
C MET A 302 1.95 33.20 23.35
N GLU A 303 2.64 34.30 23.65
CA GLU A 303 2.03 35.63 23.87
C GLU A 303 1.32 36.14 22.62
N SER A 304 1.94 36.02 21.44
CA SER A 304 1.33 36.43 20.18
C SER A 304 0.07 35.65 19.84
N TYR A 305 -0.05 34.40 20.30
CA TYR A 305 -1.27 33.60 20.15
C TYR A 305 -2.32 33.94 21.22
N GLY A 306 -1.84 34.28 22.42
CA GLY A 306 -2.60 34.58 23.62
C GLY A 306 -2.43 33.45 24.64
N ILE A 307 -1.70 33.71 25.73
CA ILE A 307 -1.34 32.72 26.76
C ILE A 307 -2.58 31.98 27.29
N ASP A 308 -3.67 32.69 27.57
CA ASP A 308 -4.91 32.07 28.09
C ASP A 308 -5.59 31.08 27.15
N ARG A 309 -5.18 31.06 25.88
CA ARG A 309 -5.71 30.15 24.84
C ARG A 309 -4.75 29.00 24.55
N CYS A 310 -3.55 29.00 25.13
CA CYS A 310 -2.56 27.95 24.97
C CYS A 310 -3.07 26.62 25.55
N GLU A 311 -2.67 25.49 24.95
CA GLU A 311 -3.15 24.18 25.36
C GLU A 311 -2.73 23.84 26.79
N THR A 312 -1.48 24.12 27.17
CA THR A 312 -0.97 23.89 28.52
C THR A 312 -1.73 24.73 29.55
N THR A 313 -2.08 25.98 29.23
CA THR A 313 -2.86 26.85 30.12
C THR A 313 -4.30 26.38 30.28
N LEU A 314 -4.94 25.95 29.18
CA LEU A 314 -6.29 25.38 29.23
C LEU A 314 -6.32 24.06 30.00
N LEU A 315 -5.33 23.19 29.78
CA LEU A 315 -5.18 21.92 30.49
C LEU A 315 -5.04 22.15 32.00
N ARG A 316 -4.12 23.04 32.42
CA ARG A 316 -3.94 23.40 33.83
C ARG A 316 -5.24 23.91 34.45
N ARG A 317 -5.93 24.84 33.78
CA ARG A 317 -7.19 25.40 34.26
C ARG A 317 -8.30 24.36 34.39
N CYS A 318 -8.39 23.42 33.44
CA CYS A 318 -9.38 22.34 33.49
C CYS A 318 -9.04 21.34 34.60
N THR A 319 -7.76 21.02 34.81
CA THR A 319 -7.30 20.18 35.93
C THR A 319 -7.59 20.84 37.28
N GLU A 320 -7.16 22.09 37.49
CA GLU A 320 -7.43 22.84 38.73
C GLU A 320 -8.94 22.92 39.00
N GLY A 321 -9.73 23.28 37.98
CA GLY A 321 -11.19 23.35 38.11
C GLY A 321 -11.85 21.99 38.39
N PHE A 322 -11.28 20.89 37.89
CA PHE A 322 -11.77 19.55 38.20
C PHE A 322 -11.45 19.15 39.65
N LEU A 323 -10.22 19.39 40.12
CA LEU A 323 -9.82 19.09 41.49
C LEU A 323 -10.63 19.92 42.50
N ASP A 324 -10.78 21.23 42.26
CA ASP A 324 -11.62 22.11 43.07
C ASP A 324 -13.07 21.61 43.11
N LEU A 325 -13.59 21.12 41.98
CA LEU A 325 -14.94 20.56 41.89
C LEU A 325 -15.11 19.30 42.75
N LEU A 326 -14.09 18.44 42.83
CA LEU A 326 -14.11 17.25 43.68
C LEU A 326 -14.14 17.64 45.16
N TRP A 327 -13.30 18.59 45.57
CA TRP A 327 -13.29 19.11 46.95
C TRP A 327 -14.63 19.76 47.33
N ASP A 328 -15.14 20.66 46.49
CA ASP A 328 -16.44 21.31 46.67
C ASP A 328 -17.57 20.29 46.82
N PHE A 329 -17.53 19.21 46.02
CA PHE A 329 -18.55 18.17 46.07
C PHE A 329 -18.49 17.36 47.37
N LEU A 330 -17.30 17.13 47.94
CA LEU A 330 -17.17 16.48 49.25
C LEU A 330 -17.75 17.34 50.38
N ASP A 331 -17.72 18.66 50.23
CA ASP A 331 -18.27 19.59 51.20
C ASP A 331 -19.80 19.74 51.06
N ASP A 332 -20.30 19.99 49.85
CA ASP A 332 -21.71 20.35 49.61
C ASP A 332 -22.62 19.19 49.16
N ARG A 333 -22.03 18.07 48.71
CA ARG A 333 -22.71 16.86 48.19
C ARG A 333 -23.72 17.13 47.08
N SER A 334 -23.57 18.24 46.36
CA SER A 334 -24.52 18.70 45.34
C SER A 334 -24.22 18.10 43.97
N LEU A 335 -24.87 16.98 43.63
CA LEU A 335 -24.78 16.37 42.31
C LEU A 335 -25.26 17.30 41.17
N TYR A 336 -26.16 18.24 41.46
CA TYR A 336 -26.61 19.22 40.46
C TYR A 336 -25.50 20.23 40.13
N LYS A 337 -24.81 20.77 41.16
CA LYS A 337 -23.67 21.68 40.97
C LYS A 337 -22.51 20.94 40.30
N PHE A 338 -22.18 19.75 40.80
CA PHE A 338 -21.16 18.87 40.21
C PHE A 338 -21.41 18.64 38.72
N GLY A 339 -22.60 18.16 38.37
CA GLY A 339 -22.93 17.84 36.97
C GLY A 339 -22.84 19.04 36.03
N ARG A 340 -23.26 20.23 36.50
CA ARG A 340 -23.18 21.44 35.69
C ARG A 340 -21.74 21.86 35.41
N THR A 341 -20.93 21.95 36.46
CA THR A 341 -19.53 22.38 36.34
C THR A 341 -18.71 21.36 35.59
N MET A 342 -18.91 20.06 35.83
CA MET A 342 -18.18 18.99 35.13
C MET A 342 -18.45 19.01 33.63
N ALA A 343 -19.72 19.17 33.22
CA ALA A 343 -20.06 19.28 31.81
C ALA A 343 -19.44 20.54 31.18
N ASP A 344 -19.39 21.66 31.91
CA ASP A 344 -18.75 22.90 31.45
C ASP A 344 -17.21 22.73 31.33
N ILE A 345 -16.55 21.92 32.16
CA ILE A 345 -15.11 21.59 32.05
C ILE A 345 -14.86 20.73 30.79
N LEU A 346 -15.62 19.66 30.59
CA LEU A 346 -15.46 18.69 29.50
C LEU A 346 -15.58 19.33 28.10
N VAL A 347 -16.42 20.36 27.96
CA VAL A 347 -16.59 21.07 26.69
C VAL A 347 -15.48 22.07 26.38
N GLN A 348 -14.70 22.48 27.38
CA GLN A 348 -13.62 23.46 27.24
C GLN A 348 -12.27 22.83 26.94
N GLY A 349 -11.97 21.67 27.52
CA GLY A 349 -10.67 21.04 27.39
C GLY A 349 -10.58 19.68 28.06
N ARG A 350 -9.37 19.11 28.00
CA ARG A 350 -9.03 17.91 28.78
C ARG A 350 -8.51 18.31 30.15
N TYR A 351 -8.53 17.38 31.07
CA TYR A 351 -7.93 17.46 32.39
C TYR A 351 -7.10 16.20 32.63
N VAL A 352 -6.06 16.30 33.46
CA VAL A 352 -5.14 15.22 33.85
C VAL A 352 -4.91 15.34 35.35
N TYR A 353 -4.92 14.21 36.07
CA TYR A 353 -4.68 14.11 37.51
C TYR A 353 -4.00 12.77 37.83
N GLY A 354 -3.20 12.72 38.88
CA GLY A 354 -2.68 11.48 39.47
C GLY A 354 -3.62 10.94 40.55
N ASP A 355 -3.48 9.66 40.91
CA ASP A 355 -4.28 9.04 41.98
C ASP A 355 -4.10 9.77 43.32
N ASP A 356 -2.90 10.31 43.57
CA ASP A 356 -2.57 11.07 44.79
C ASP A 356 -3.21 12.49 44.82
N ASP A 357 -3.65 13.02 43.68
CA ASP A 357 -4.27 14.35 43.59
C ASP A 357 -5.76 14.32 43.95
N ILE A 358 -6.37 13.13 43.91
CA ILE A 358 -7.79 12.94 44.17
C ILE A 358 -8.02 12.87 45.69
N PRO A 359 -9.05 13.53 46.23
CA PRO A 359 -9.43 13.37 47.62
C PRO A 359 -9.70 11.89 47.98
N ASP A 360 -9.15 11.42 49.11
CA ASP A 360 -9.46 10.10 49.65
C ASP A 360 -10.96 10.00 50.01
N TYR A 361 -11.63 9.04 49.38
CA TYR A 361 -13.07 8.82 49.52
C TYR A 361 -13.43 7.61 50.38
N GLU A 362 -12.45 6.83 50.88
CA GLU A 362 -12.69 5.59 51.65
C GLU A 362 -13.53 5.82 52.93
N ASN A 363 -13.59 7.07 53.42
CA ASN A 363 -14.37 7.48 54.61
C ASN A 363 -15.46 8.52 54.31
N SER A 364 -15.79 8.75 53.05
CA SER A 364 -16.83 9.68 52.64
C SER A 364 -18.07 8.86 52.26
N ASP A 365 -19.20 9.03 52.97
CA ASP A 365 -20.47 8.32 52.75
C ASP A 365 -21.07 8.62 51.35
N LEU A 366 -20.35 8.25 50.28
CA LEU A 366 -20.69 8.49 48.90
C LEU A 366 -21.52 7.33 48.34
N PRO A 367 -22.48 7.60 47.44
CA PRO A 367 -23.34 6.58 46.87
C PRO A 367 -22.69 5.76 45.74
N PHE A 368 -21.38 5.89 45.53
CA PHE A 368 -20.61 5.25 44.46
C PHE A 368 -19.20 4.89 44.93
N SER A 369 -18.59 3.92 44.24
CA SER A 369 -17.25 3.40 44.57
C SER A 369 -16.12 3.99 43.73
N ASP A 370 -16.46 4.73 42.68
CA ASP A 370 -15.51 5.37 41.76
C ASP A 370 -16.06 6.74 41.33
N TRP A 371 -15.20 7.76 41.24
CA TRP A 371 -15.52 9.09 40.74
C TRP A 371 -16.11 9.08 39.33
N VAL A 372 -15.75 8.09 38.49
CA VAL A 372 -16.34 7.89 37.17
C VAL A 372 -17.85 7.62 37.26
N GLU A 373 -18.33 6.94 38.32
CA GLU A 373 -19.75 6.66 38.54
C GLU A 373 -20.55 7.89 39.01
N CYS A 374 -19.88 8.97 39.40
CA CYS A 374 -20.52 10.24 39.75
C CYS A 374 -21.20 10.88 38.52
N MET A 375 -20.61 10.74 37.33
CA MET A 375 -21.12 11.31 36.08
C MET A 375 -22.56 10.87 35.75
N PRO A 376 -22.89 9.57 35.67
CA PRO A 376 -24.27 9.13 35.40
C PRO A 376 -25.24 9.47 36.55
N ALA A 377 -24.76 9.55 37.80
CA ALA A 377 -25.59 10.01 38.92
C ALA A 377 -25.97 11.49 38.77
N ALA A 378 -24.99 12.34 38.47
CA ALA A 378 -25.21 13.76 38.21
C ALA A 378 -26.07 14.01 36.97
N ALA A 379 -25.87 13.24 35.88
CA ALA A 379 -26.70 13.31 34.68
C ALA A 379 -28.19 13.03 34.99
N ARG A 380 -28.49 12.05 35.85
CA ARG A 380 -29.88 11.80 36.31
C ARG A 380 -30.46 12.98 37.07
N VAL A 381 -29.68 13.59 37.97
CA VAL A 381 -30.10 14.76 38.75
C VAL A 381 -30.38 15.96 37.84
N LEU A 382 -29.52 16.22 36.85
CA LEU A 382 -29.73 17.28 35.86
C LEU A 382 -31.04 17.11 35.09
N ARG A 383 -31.35 15.88 34.63
CA ARG A 383 -32.58 15.58 33.89
C ARG A 383 -33.85 15.70 34.73
N GLN A 384 -33.76 15.42 36.03
CA GLN A 384 -34.90 15.39 36.95
C GLN A 384 -35.06 16.68 37.76
N HIS A 385 -34.16 17.65 37.58
CA HIS A 385 -34.14 18.85 38.42
C HIS A 385 -35.46 19.64 38.26
N PRO A 386 -36.17 20.00 39.35
CA PRO A 386 -37.49 20.66 39.27
C PRO A 386 -37.49 22.00 38.52
N HIS A 387 -36.32 22.64 38.43
CA HIS A 387 -36.10 23.90 37.72
C HIS A 387 -35.08 23.73 36.58
N GLY A 388 -34.94 22.52 36.05
CA GLY A 388 -33.98 22.20 34.98
C GLY A 388 -34.26 22.95 33.68
N SER A 389 -33.20 23.35 33.00
CA SER A 389 -33.25 24.01 31.69
C SER A 389 -32.94 23.03 30.55
N ALA A 390 -33.22 23.42 29.29
CA ALA A 390 -32.79 22.63 28.13
C ALA A 390 -31.26 22.42 28.11
N ALA A 391 -30.49 23.41 28.60
CA ALA A 391 -29.05 23.30 28.75
C ALA A 391 -28.64 22.25 29.80
N ASP A 392 -29.47 21.97 30.81
CA ASP A 392 -29.18 20.91 31.79
C ASP A 392 -29.35 19.52 31.16
N LEU A 393 -30.25 19.36 30.18
CA LEU A 393 -30.37 18.13 29.39
C LEU A 393 -29.14 17.91 28.50
N ASP A 394 -28.64 18.97 27.84
CA ASP A 394 -27.42 18.89 27.04
C ASP A 394 -26.20 18.55 27.92
N ARG A 395 -26.07 19.18 29.09
CA ARG A 395 -25.02 18.83 30.07
C ARG A 395 -25.10 17.38 30.55
N ALA A 396 -26.31 16.87 30.80
CA ALA A 396 -26.49 15.47 31.16
C ALA A 396 -26.02 14.52 30.05
N ASP A 397 -26.25 14.88 28.78
CA ASP A 397 -25.78 14.09 27.64
C ASP A 397 -24.25 14.14 27.46
N VAL A 398 -23.59 15.27 27.79
CA VAL A 398 -22.12 15.35 27.86
C VAL A 398 -21.56 14.35 28.87
N LEU A 399 -22.10 14.33 30.09
CA LEU A 399 -21.65 13.44 31.16
C LEU A 399 -21.84 11.96 30.81
N ASP A 400 -23.01 11.61 30.25
CA ASP A 400 -23.27 10.23 29.83
C ASP A 400 -22.34 9.81 28.68
N LEU A 401 -22.09 10.69 27.70
CA LEU A 401 -21.16 10.39 26.62
C LEU A 401 -19.74 10.14 27.13
N GLU A 402 -19.25 10.95 28.06
CA GLU A 402 -17.93 10.78 28.65
C GLU A 402 -17.84 9.48 29.46
N TYR A 403 -18.85 9.20 30.30
CA TYR A 403 -18.94 7.92 31.02
C TYR A 403 -18.94 6.71 30.08
N LEU A 404 -19.71 6.77 28.98
CA LEU A 404 -19.78 5.68 28.00
C LEU A 404 -18.44 5.48 27.28
N ILE A 405 -17.71 6.56 26.98
CA ILE A 405 -16.36 6.49 26.40
C ILE A 405 -15.41 5.71 27.30
N MET A 406 -15.50 5.92 28.60
CA MET A 406 -14.61 5.29 29.58
C MET A 406 -14.98 3.84 29.88
N THR A 407 -16.26 3.46 29.75
CA THR A 407 -16.77 2.19 30.30
C THR A 407 -17.37 1.23 29.28
N LYS A 408 -17.70 1.68 28.06
CA LYS A 408 -18.46 0.89 27.07
C LYS A 408 -17.73 0.68 25.75
N PRO A 409 -18.10 -0.38 25.00
CA PRO A 409 -17.65 -0.57 23.62
C PRO A 409 -18.07 0.57 22.69
N SER A 410 -17.29 0.83 21.64
CA SER A 410 -17.51 1.97 20.73
C SER A 410 -18.89 2.00 20.04
N ALA A 411 -19.50 0.84 19.79
CA ALA A 411 -20.84 0.77 19.16
C ALA A 411 -21.94 1.39 20.05
N GLU A 412 -21.90 1.16 21.37
CA GLU A 412 -22.87 1.75 22.29
C GLU A 412 -22.71 3.27 22.40
N VAL A 413 -21.46 3.75 22.36
CA VAL A 413 -21.13 5.18 22.35
C VAL A 413 -21.65 5.84 21.08
N GLU A 414 -21.43 5.21 19.92
CA GLU A 414 -21.92 5.68 18.62
C GLU A 414 -23.45 5.83 18.62
N ASP A 415 -24.17 4.80 19.06
CA ASP A 415 -25.63 4.81 19.12
C ASP A 415 -26.16 5.88 20.07
N PHE A 416 -25.49 6.09 21.21
CA PHE A 416 -25.87 7.15 22.14
C PHE A 416 -25.63 8.54 21.53
N ALA A 417 -24.46 8.79 20.95
CA ALA A 417 -24.14 10.05 20.29
C ALA A 417 -25.14 10.37 19.16
N ARG A 418 -25.54 9.37 18.37
CA ARG A 418 -26.56 9.53 17.32
C ARG A 418 -27.92 9.93 17.89
N ARG A 419 -28.33 9.38 19.04
CA ARG A 419 -29.57 9.80 19.73
C ARG A 419 -29.47 11.23 20.25
N VAL A 420 -28.33 11.63 20.81
CA VAL A 420 -28.11 13.01 21.28
C VAL A 420 -28.19 13.99 20.11
N MET A 421 -27.52 13.71 18.98
CA MET A 421 -27.58 14.55 17.79
C MET A 421 -29.00 14.63 17.18
N ALA A 422 -29.76 13.53 17.23
CA ALA A 422 -31.15 13.54 16.78
C ALA A 422 -32.06 14.41 17.68
N ARG A 423 -31.77 14.45 18.99
CA ARG A 423 -32.48 15.32 19.95
C ARG A 423 -32.07 16.79 19.79
N ASN A 424 -30.77 17.04 19.66
CA ASN A 424 -30.20 18.38 19.54
C ASN A 424 -29.07 18.38 18.47
N PRO A 425 -29.39 18.78 17.22
CA PRO A 425 -28.40 18.90 16.16
C PRO A 425 -27.30 19.94 16.41
N GLN A 426 -27.47 20.84 17.39
CA GLN A 426 -26.46 21.82 17.80
C GLN A 426 -25.54 21.30 18.93
N HIS A 427 -25.65 20.02 19.30
CA HIS A 427 -24.85 19.43 20.37
C HIS A 427 -23.43 19.08 19.89
N ALA A 428 -22.51 20.05 19.94
CA ALA A 428 -21.15 19.92 19.41
C ALA A 428 -20.35 18.74 20.02
N TYR A 429 -20.48 18.50 21.32
CA TYR A 429 -19.77 17.42 21.99
C TYR A 429 -20.18 16.04 21.45
N ALA A 430 -21.46 15.87 21.10
CA ALA A 430 -21.95 14.60 20.55
C ALA A 430 -21.41 14.35 19.14
N HIS A 431 -21.24 15.41 18.33
CA HIS A 431 -20.59 15.32 17.02
C HIS A 431 -19.13 14.88 17.14
N VAL A 432 -18.38 15.48 18.08
CA VAL A 432 -16.98 15.10 18.35
C VAL A 432 -16.90 13.64 18.77
N ILE A 433 -17.70 13.21 19.76
CA ILE A 433 -17.67 11.83 20.25
C ILE A 433 -18.07 10.83 19.17
N PHE A 434 -19.11 11.14 18.40
CA PHE A 434 -19.51 10.33 17.25
C PHE A 434 -18.33 10.14 16.28
N CYS A 435 -17.65 11.24 15.91
CA CYS A 435 -16.53 11.21 14.98
C CYS A 435 -15.32 10.41 15.48
N MET A 436 -15.13 10.33 16.79
CA MET A 436 -14.05 9.56 17.41
C MET A 436 -14.33 8.05 17.48
N ARG A 437 -15.61 7.65 17.51
CA ARG A 437 -16.01 6.26 17.82
C ARG A 437 -16.71 5.53 16.68
N ALA A 438 -17.33 6.24 15.76
CA ALA A 438 -18.10 5.64 14.68
C ALA A 438 -17.25 4.86 13.68
N ALA A 439 -17.78 3.72 13.23
CA ALA A 439 -17.08 2.84 12.28
C ALA A 439 -17.18 3.32 10.82
N ASP A 440 -18.31 3.91 10.42
CA ASP A 440 -18.52 4.39 9.05
C ASP A 440 -17.73 5.69 8.80
N HIS A 441 -16.64 5.57 8.05
CA HIS A 441 -15.75 6.70 7.80
C HIS A 441 -16.33 7.79 6.89
N GLU A 442 -17.33 7.47 6.05
CA GLU A 442 -17.99 8.50 5.24
C GLU A 442 -19.07 9.22 6.04
N GLU A 443 -19.82 8.51 6.90
CA GLU A 443 -20.74 9.16 7.85
C GLU A 443 -19.97 10.11 8.77
N VAL A 444 -18.81 9.68 9.29
CA VAL A 444 -17.91 10.53 10.10
C VAL A 444 -17.51 11.82 9.36
N LEU A 445 -17.21 11.75 8.06
CA LEU A 445 -16.88 12.94 7.28
C LEU A 445 -18.04 13.93 7.19
N GLN A 446 -19.27 13.44 7.05
CA GLN A 446 -20.45 14.31 6.99
C GLN A 446 -20.74 14.92 8.37
N VAL A 447 -20.77 14.09 9.43
CA VAL A 447 -21.01 14.55 10.80
C VAL A 447 -19.96 15.56 11.25
N ALA A 448 -18.68 15.37 10.89
CA ALA A 448 -17.64 16.33 11.24
C ALA A 448 -17.82 17.68 10.51
N LYS A 449 -18.31 17.69 9.27
CA LYS A 449 -18.61 18.93 8.54
C LYS A 449 -19.79 19.66 9.16
N ASP A 450 -20.86 18.93 9.49
CA ASP A 450 -22.05 19.47 10.12
C ASP A 450 -21.69 20.04 11.51
N GLY A 451 -20.85 19.34 12.27
CA GLY A 451 -20.35 19.81 13.56
C GLY A 451 -19.58 21.13 13.48
N LEU A 452 -18.88 21.39 12.37
CA LEU A 452 -18.19 22.68 12.16
C LEU A 452 -19.15 23.85 11.85
N GLN A 453 -20.42 23.57 11.51
CA GLN A 453 -21.46 24.58 11.30
C GLN A 453 -22.23 24.93 12.58
N ILE A 454 -21.96 24.25 13.69
CA ILE A 454 -22.65 24.49 14.97
C ILE A 454 -22.31 25.87 15.53
N GLU A 455 -23.34 26.58 15.99
CA GLU A 455 -23.19 27.88 16.64
C GLU A 455 -22.46 27.74 17.99
N HIS A 456 -21.58 28.69 18.30
CA HIS A 456 -20.85 28.75 19.58
C HIS A 456 -20.00 27.52 19.95
N ILE A 457 -19.50 26.77 18.96
CA ILE A 457 -18.54 25.68 19.21
C ILE A 457 -17.27 26.18 19.90
N THR A 458 -16.80 25.46 20.93
CA THR A 458 -15.56 25.82 21.62
C THR A 458 -14.35 25.59 20.70
N PRO A 459 -13.24 26.36 20.86
CA PRO A 459 -12.02 26.14 20.08
C PRO A 459 -11.49 24.70 20.20
N TYR A 460 -11.62 24.10 21.39
CA TYR A 460 -11.23 22.72 21.67
C TYR A 460 -11.98 21.71 20.81
N MET A 461 -13.32 21.80 20.77
CA MET A 461 -14.15 20.90 19.96
C MET A 461 -13.96 21.13 18.47
N ARG A 462 -13.88 22.40 18.05
CA ARG A 462 -13.64 22.75 16.64
C ARG A 462 -12.35 22.12 16.13
N ARG A 463 -11.26 22.18 16.92
CA ARG A 463 -9.97 21.57 16.58
C ARG A 463 -10.08 20.05 16.41
N HIS A 464 -10.83 19.36 17.27
CA HIS A 464 -11.06 17.92 17.14
C HIS A 464 -11.79 17.56 15.83
N LEU A 465 -12.83 18.30 15.46
CA LEU A 465 -13.55 18.08 14.20
C LEU A 465 -12.64 18.34 12.99
N LEU A 466 -11.83 19.40 13.02
CA LEU A 466 -10.85 19.68 11.97
C LEU A 466 -9.79 18.58 11.84
N LEU A 467 -9.29 18.03 12.95
CA LEU A 467 -8.35 16.90 12.96
C LEU A 467 -8.98 15.66 12.32
N VAL A 468 -10.22 15.33 12.69
CA VAL A 468 -10.97 14.23 12.08
C VAL A 468 -11.10 14.44 10.57
N LEU A 469 -11.50 15.63 10.13
CA LEU A 469 -11.67 15.93 8.70
C LEU A 469 -10.35 15.79 7.95
N MET A 470 -9.26 16.34 8.47
CA MET A 470 -7.92 16.17 7.91
C MET A 470 -7.58 14.68 7.74
N ASP A 471 -7.66 13.90 8.81
CA ASP A 471 -7.27 12.49 8.80
C ASP A 471 -8.15 11.64 7.88
N ARG A 472 -9.47 11.86 7.89
CA ARG A 472 -10.41 11.07 7.08
C ARG A 472 -10.32 11.40 5.60
N HIS A 473 -10.12 12.67 5.24
CA HIS A 473 -9.86 13.06 3.86
C HIS A 473 -8.54 12.49 3.33
N ILE A 474 -7.48 12.54 4.15
CA ILE A 474 -6.19 11.91 3.83
C ILE A 474 -6.37 10.38 3.68
N ALA A 475 -7.04 9.72 4.61
CA ALA A 475 -7.31 8.28 4.52
C ALA A 475 -8.06 7.90 3.22
N LYS A 476 -9.12 8.64 2.89
CA LYS A 476 -9.86 8.49 1.63
C LYS A 476 -8.95 8.62 0.41
N ALA A 477 -8.09 9.64 0.41
CA ALA A 477 -7.12 9.84 -0.66
C ALA A 477 -6.16 8.66 -0.82
N TRP A 478 -5.56 8.20 0.26
CA TRP A 478 -4.62 7.08 0.26
C TRP A 478 -5.27 5.78 -0.24
N THR A 479 -6.48 5.45 0.24
CA THR A 479 -7.23 4.28 -0.21
C THR A 479 -7.50 4.34 -1.71
N LEU A 480 -8.01 5.47 -2.21
CA LEU A 480 -8.34 5.62 -3.63
C LEU A 480 -7.09 5.65 -4.51
N LEU A 481 -6.04 6.39 -4.14
CA LEU A 481 -4.86 6.57 -5.00
C LEU A 481 -3.98 5.32 -5.05
N LEU A 482 -3.82 4.59 -3.93
CA LEU A 482 -3.00 3.36 -3.90
C LEU A 482 -3.68 2.15 -4.54
N GLU A 483 -4.98 2.22 -4.81
CA GLU A 483 -5.71 1.21 -5.57
C GLU A 483 -6.04 1.64 -7.00
N ALA A 484 -5.68 2.87 -7.38
CA ALA A 484 -5.92 3.38 -8.72
C ALA A 484 -4.89 2.83 -9.69
N THR A 485 -5.36 2.39 -10.86
CA THR A 485 -4.49 2.18 -12.02
C THR A 485 -4.43 3.46 -12.86
N PRO A 486 -3.48 3.58 -13.81
CA PRO A 486 -3.49 4.65 -14.81
C PRO A 486 -4.78 4.74 -15.66
N ALA A 487 -5.58 3.67 -15.71
CA ALA A 487 -6.88 3.68 -16.39
C ALA A 487 -8.03 4.24 -15.52
N ASN A 488 -7.89 4.27 -14.19
CA ASN A 488 -8.99 4.59 -13.27
C ASN A 488 -9.13 6.11 -13.05
N ALA A 489 -9.56 6.86 -14.07
CA ALA A 489 -9.61 8.34 -14.02
C ALA A 489 -10.47 8.89 -12.87
N ARG A 490 -11.70 8.36 -12.69
CA ARG A 490 -12.59 8.78 -11.60
C ARG A 490 -11.97 8.57 -10.22
N ARG A 491 -11.39 7.39 -9.97
CA ARG A 491 -10.76 7.07 -8.67
C ARG A 491 -9.58 8.00 -8.38
N ARG A 492 -8.74 8.29 -9.39
CA ARG A 492 -7.62 9.23 -9.23
C ARG A 492 -8.09 10.63 -8.91
N ARG A 493 -9.06 11.17 -9.67
CA ARG A 493 -9.63 12.50 -9.43
C ARG A 493 -10.15 12.63 -8.00
N LEU A 494 -11.05 11.73 -7.59
CA LEU A 494 -11.64 11.76 -6.24
C LEU A 494 -10.58 11.60 -5.14
N GLY A 495 -9.57 10.75 -5.36
CA GLY A 495 -8.45 10.60 -4.44
C GLY A 495 -7.59 11.86 -4.35
N THR A 496 -7.29 12.51 -5.47
CA THR A 496 -6.57 13.79 -5.53
C THR A 496 -7.35 14.89 -4.82
N ASP A 497 -8.65 15.03 -5.10
CA ASP A 497 -9.50 16.04 -4.49
C ASP A 497 -9.55 15.86 -2.96
N ALA A 498 -9.72 14.61 -2.50
CA ALA A 498 -9.67 14.29 -1.08
C ALA A 498 -8.32 14.65 -0.44
N LEU A 499 -7.20 14.42 -1.14
CA LEU A 499 -5.87 14.75 -0.64
C LEU A 499 -5.69 16.26 -0.46
N LEU A 500 -6.13 17.04 -1.44
CA LEU A 500 -6.04 18.50 -1.41
C LEU A 500 -6.90 19.08 -0.28
N VAL A 501 -8.14 18.61 -0.13
CA VAL A 501 -9.01 19.02 0.97
C VAL A 501 -8.41 18.66 2.34
N GLY A 502 -7.80 17.47 2.48
CA GLY A 502 -7.08 17.09 3.69
C GLY A 502 -5.93 18.06 4.03
N LEU A 503 -5.17 18.49 3.01
CA LEU A 503 -4.10 19.49 3.18
C LEU A 503 -4.62 20.88 3.54
N GLU A 504 -5.79 21.28 3.04
CA GLU A 504 -6.45 22.53 3.43
C GLU A 504 -6.83 22.52 4.92
N TYR A 505 -7.42 21.42 5.41
CA TYR A 505 -7.70 21.26 6.84
C TYR A 505 -6.43 21.28 7.70
N ALA A 506 -5.36 20.63 7.25
CA ALA A 506 -4.06 20.70 7.93
C ALA A 506 -3.54 22.15 8.01
N GLN A 507 -3.69 22.96 6.95
CA GLN A 507 -3.33 24.37 6.97
C GLN A 507 -4.18 25.20 7.91
N VAL A 508 -5.49 24.93 7.99
CA VAL A 508 -6.38 25.56 8.96
C VAL A 508 -5.91 25.24 10.38
N LEU A 509 -5.64 23.98 10.69
CA LEU A 509 -5.14 23.53 11.99
C LEU A 509 -3.80 24.19 12.36
N MET A 510 -2.83 24.23 11.44
CA MET A 510 -1.55 24.91 11.68
C MET A 510 -1.68 26.41 11.96
N ARG A 511 -2.78 27.05 11.55
CA ARG A 511 -3.04 28.47 11.82
C ARG A 511 -3.87 28.68 13.09
N GLU A 512 -4.85 27.82 13.34
CA GLU A 512 -5.82 27.99 14.43
C GLU A 512 -5.37 27.34 15.75
N ALA A 513 -4.52 26.31 15.72
CA ALA A 513 -4.12 25.60 16.92
C ALA A 513 -3.08 26.38 17.75
N PRO A 514 -3.08 26.20 19.09
CA PRO A 514 -2.06 26.74 19.97
C PRO A 514 -0.64 26.28 19.59
N PRO A 515 0.38 27.13 19.75
CA PRO A 515 1.77 26.78 19.41
C PRO A 515 2.35 25.65 20.28
N ASP A 516 1.76 25.41 21.44
CA ASP A 516 2.06 24.34 22.41
C ASP A 516 1.10 23.14 22.29
N SER A 517 0.32 23.05 21.21
CA SER A 517 -0.61 21.93 21.04
C SER A 517 0.11 20.66 20.64
N ARG A 518 -0.15 19.56 21.35
CA ARG A 518 0.40 18.22 21.06
C ARG A 518 -0.04 17.70 19.69
N ASP A 519 -1.28 17.99 19.30
CA ASP A 519 -1.84 17.58 18.02
C ASP A 519 -1.09 18.18 16.82
N LEU A 520 -0.40 19.33 17.00
CA LEU A 520 0.32 19.97 15.90
C LEU A 520 1.45 19.10 15.34
N MET A 521 2.10 18.27 16.15
CA MET A 521 3.15 17.37 15.66
C MET A 521 2.59 16.40 14.62
N ARG A 522 1.43 15.82 14.90
CA ARG A 522 0.67 14.98 13.95
C ARG A 522 0.28 15.76 12.70
N VAL A 523 -0.21 16.99 12.86
CA VAL A 523 -0.64 17.86 11.74
C VAL A 523 0.53 18.21 10.83
N PHE A 524 1.69 18.62 11.39
CA PHE A 524 2.87 18.95 10.61
C PHE A 524 3.40 17.75 9.84
N ASN A 525 3.49 16.59 10.50
CA ASN A 525 3.89 15.35 9.85
C ASN A 525 2.94 14.99 8.70
N ALA A 526 1.62 15.05 8.94
CA ALA A 526 0.62 14.80 7.92
C ALA A 526 0.75 15.79 6.75
N PHE A 527 0.87 17.09 7.03
CA PHE A 527 0.99 18.11 6.00
C PHE A 527 2.24 17.93 5.13
N ILE A 528 3.41 17.75 5.74
CA ILE A 528 4.69 17.58 5.04
C ILE A 528 4.66 16.33 4.15
N LEU A 529 4.27 15.18 4.73
CA LEU A 529 4.27 13.91 4.03
C LEU A 529 3.23 13.84 2.91
N ASN A 530 2.10 14.54 3.04
CA ASN A 530 1.04 14.54 2.02
C ASN A 530 1.21 15.64 0.96
N THR A 531 1.97 16.70 1.26
CA THR A 531 2.32 17.73 0.27
C THR A 531 3.20 17.15 -0.86
N LEU A 532 4.06 16.17 -0.53
CA LEU A 532 4.94 15.51 -1.51
C LEU A 532 4.14 14.69 -2.56
N PRO A 533 3.22 13.77 -2.19
CA PRO A 533 2.30 13.16 -3.14
C PRO A 533 1.41 14.15 -3.87
N ALA A 534 0.86 15.16 -3.21
CA ALA A 534 -0.03 16.12 -3.86
C ALA A 534 0.70 16.95 -4.93
N ARG A 535 1.85 17.53 -4.56
CA ARG A 535 2.49 18.63 -5.31
C ARG A 535 3.97 18.39 -5.66
N GLY A 536 4.54 17.23 -5.35
CA GLY A 536 5.98 16.97 -5.51
C GLY A 536 6.61 17.27 -6.87
N HIS A 537 5.87 17.18 -7.98
CA HIS A 537 6.40 17.60 -9.30
C HIS A 537 6.54 19.13 -9.45
N GLU A 538 5.78 19.91 -8.67
CA GLU A 538 5.78 21.38 -8.61
C GLU A 538 6.81 21.93 -7.59
N LEU A 539 7.16 21.14 -6.58
CA LEU A 539 8.05 21.59 -5.49
C LEU A 539 9.47 21.83 -5.99
N SER A 540 10.23 22.65 -5.26
CA SER A 540 11.65 22.82 -5.53
C SER A 540 12.47 21.57 -5.16
N GLU A 541 13.66 21.44 -5.75
CA GLU A 541 14.59 20.34 -5.44
C GLU A 541 15.16 20.41 -4.01
N ASP A 542 15.05 21.56 -3.35
CA ASP A 542 15.48 21.79 -1.97
C ASP A 542 14.32 21.95 -0.98
N LEU A 543 13.07 21.66 -1.41
CA LEU A 543 11.85 21.75 -0.60
C LEU A 543 11.68 23.10 0.12
N ARG A 544 12.06 24.20 -0.53
CA ARG A 544 12.01 25.54 0.08
C ARG A 544 10.59 25.93 0.48
N GLU A 545 9.60 25.41 -0.22
CA GLU A 545 8.18 25.62 0.07
C GLU A 545 7.77 25.05 1.44
N LEU A 546 8.49 24.05 1.96
CA LEU A 546 8.22 23.43 3.27
C LEU A 546 8.99 24.09 4.43
N ARG A 547 9.95 24.99 4.16
CA ARG A 547 10.74 25.64 5.21
C ARG A 547 9.91 26.37 6.27
N PRO A 548 8.83 27.11 5.93
CA PRO A 548 7.99 27.74 6.94
C PRO A 548 7.34 26.72 7.88
N THR A 549 6.85 25.60 7.33
CA THR A 549 6.25 24.53 8.12
C THR A 549 7.29 23.84 9.01
N LEU A 550 8.49 23.57 8.50
CA LEU A 550 9.58 22.97 9.27
C LEU A 550 10.03 23.87 10.43
N ALA A 551 10.10 25.18 10.21
CA ALA A 551 10.41 26.14 11.27
C ALA A 551 9.31 26.21 12.33
N HIS A 552 8.04 26.07 11.92
CA HIS A 552 6.92 26.00 12.85
C HIS A 552 6.96 24.72 13.68
N LEU A 553 7.18 23.57 13.03
CA LEU A 553 7.36 22.28 13.68
C LEU A 553 8.47 22.33 14.74
N GLU A 554 9.65 22.83 14.39
CA GLU A 554 10.78 22.92 15.31
C GLU A 554 10.48 23.82 16.52
N ARG A 555 9.76 24.93 16.31
CA ARG A 555 9.34 25.81 17.39
C ARG A 555 8.37 25.10 18.34
N THR A 556 7.33 24.46 17.81
CA THR A 556 6.35 23.70 18.61
C THR A 556 7.04 22.59 19.36
N LYS A 557 7.95 21.85 18.72
CA LYS A 557 8.76 20.83 19.38
C LYS A 557 9.52 21.39 20.58
N ARG A 558 10.25 22.51 20.43
CA ARG A 558 10.98 23.15 21.53
C ARG A 558 10.06 23.60 22.68
N ILE A 559 8.83 24.01 22.39
CA ILE A 559 7.84 24.37 23.42
C ILE A 559 7.38 23.12 24.17
N LEU A 560 7.07 22.05 23.44
CA LEU A 560 6.64 20.79 24.04
C LEU A 560 7.76 20.15 24.87
N ASP A 561 8.98 20.12 24.35
CA ASP A 561 10.17 19.63 25.06
C ASP A 561 10.43 20.44 26.35
N TYR A 562 10.16 21.76 26.35
CA TYR A 562 10.30 22.60 27.54
C TYR A 562 9.32 22.21 28.65
N PHE A 563 8.07 21.91 28.31
CA PHE A 563 7.06 21.45 29.29
C PHE A 563 7.18 19.95 29.62
N GLY A 564 8.32 19.32 29.29
CA GLY A 564 8.56 17.90 29.59
C GLY A 564 7.70 16.91 28.81
N TYR A 565 7.04 17.33 27.73
CA TYR A 565 6.23 16.39 26.94
C TYR A 565 7.13 15.39 26.21
N GLU A 566 6.92 14.11 26.49
CA GLU A 566 7.52 13.03 25.71
C GLU A 566 6.79 12.91 24.36
N LEU A 567 7.47 13.30 23.29
CA LEU A 567 6.91 13.19 21.94
C LEU A 567 7.08 11.76 21.41
N PRO A 568 5.99 11.06 21.07
CA PRO A 568 6.07 9.70 20.57
C PRO A 568 6.82 9.68 19.25
N THR A 569 7.72 8.70 19.11
CA THR A 569 8.37 8.41 17.83
C THR A 569 7.46 7.52 17.00
N ASP A 570 6.49 8.13 16.33
CA ASP A 570 5.53 7.43 15.47
C ASP A 570 6.08 7.19 14.04
N GLN A 571 5.39 6.33 13.28
CA GLN A 571 5.76 6.03 11.89
C GLN A 571 5.88 7.28 11.02
N ARG A 572 5.05 8.30 11.27
CA ARG A 572 4.99 9.53 10.47
C ARG A 572 6.20 10.43 10.76
N THR A 573 6.62 10.53 12.01
CA THR A 573 7.81 11.27 12.42
C THR A 573 9.05 10.67 11.77
N VAL A 574 9.20 9.35 11.86
CA VAL A 574 10.30 8.62 11.23
C VAL A 574 10.27 8.77 9.71
N ALA A 575 9.10 8.62 9.08
CA ALA A 575 8.93 8.81 7.65
C ALA A 575 9.37 10.21 7.20
N ARG A 576 8.94 11.26 7.91
CA ARG A 576 9.33 12.65 7.63
C ARG A 576 10.85 12.80 7.66
N ASP A 577 11.49 12.31 8.71
CA ASP A 577 12.93 12.46 8.90
C ASP A 577 13.73 11.71 7.84
N LEU A 578 13.32 10.49 7.49
CA LEU A 578 13.93 9.72 6.40
C LEU A 578 13.78 10.43 5.05
N VAL A 579 12.59 10.96 4.75
CA VAL A 579 12.37 11.72 3.52
C VAL A 579 13.29 12.93 3.48
N LEU A 580 13.30 13.77 4.51
CA LEU A 580 14.13 14.99 4.54
C LEU A 580 15.63 14.66 4.43
N ARG A 581 16.08 13.59 5.09
CA ARG A 581 17.48 13.11 5.04
C ARG A 581 17.90 12.72 3.63
N HIS A 582 17.06 11.98 2.90
CA HIS A 582 17.44 11.41 1.61
C HIS A 582 16.98 12.22 0.39
N TYR A 583 16.10 13.21 0.56
CA TYR A 583 15.43 13.91 -0.54
C TYR A 583 16.42 14.55 -1.52
N LYS A 584 17.31 15.42 -1.03
CA LYS A 584 18.24 16.18 -1.88
C LYS A 584 19.17 15.26 -2.69
N ALA A 585 19.72 14.24 -2.05
CA ALA A 585 20.58 13.25 -2.72
C ALA A 585 19.78 12.42 -3.73
N GLY A 586 18.57 12.01 -3.36
CA GLY A 586 17.64 11.29 -4.22
C GLY A 586 17.32 12.05 -5.50
N VAL A 587 16.85 13.29 -5.38
CA VAL A 587 16.52 14.16 -6.51
C VAL A 587 17.75 14.34 -7.42
N LYS A 588 18.91 14.65 -6.84
CA LYS A 588 20.15 14.81 -7.61
C LYS A 588 20.51 13.56 -8.42
N ASN A 589 20.39 12.38 -7.83
CA ASN A 589 20.85 11.13 -8.43
C ASN A 589 19.84 10.51 -9.40
N TRP A 590 18.54 10.69 -9.14
CA TRP A 590 17.48 9.90 -9.78
C TRP A 590 16.45 10.71 -10.56
N LEU A 591 16.40 12.05 -10.46
CA LEU A 591 15.38 12.85 -11.16
C LEU A 591 15.40 12.63 -12.68
N GLY A 592 16.59 12.50 -13.29
CA GLY A 592 16.73 12.18 -14.70
C GLY A 592 16.14 10.82 -15.08
N PHE A 593 16.25 9.84 -14.19
CA PHE A 593 15.62 8.52 -14.33
C PHE A 593 14.09 8.62 -14.25
N ILE A 594 13.56 9.33 -13.25
CA ILE A 594 12.10 9.51 -13.07
C ILE A 594 11.48 10.22 -14.27
N ARG A 595 12.08 11.30 -14.77
CA ARG A 595 11.59 12.01 -15.97
C ARG A 595 11.56 11.12 -17.22
N ARG A 596 12.49 10.16 -17.35
CA ARG A 596 12.45 9.18 -18.45
C ARG A 596 11.32 8.19 -18.26
N PHE A 597 11.16 7.69 -17.04
CA PHE A 597 10.09 6.77 -16.70
C PHE A 597 8.72 7.38 -16.96
N ASP A 598 8.47 8.61 -16.52
CA ASP A 598 7.19 9.32 -16.76
C ASP A 598 6.88 9.44 -18.26
N ARG A 599 7.88 9.72 -19.11
CA ARG A 599 7.69 9.74 -20.57
C ARG A 599 7.27 8.39 -21.13
N PHE A 600 7.91 7.31 -20.69
CA PHE A 600 7.49 5.97 -21.11
C PHE A 600 6.11 5.62 -20.58
N ASP A 601 5.81 6.00 -19.33
CA ASP A 601 4.56 5.69 -18.68
C ASP A 601 3.38 6.33 -19.40
N LYS A 602 3.50 7.60 -19.81
CA LYS A 602 2.50 8.29 -20.63
C LYS A 602 2.20 7.60 -21.96
N ILE A 603 3.22 7.00 -22.58
CA ILE A 603 3.08 6.31 -23.88
C ILE A 603 2.46 4.92 -23.70
N ILE A 604 2.91 4.17 -22.69
CA ILE A 604 2.57 2.75 -22.52
C ILE A 604 1.27 2.57 -21.72
N ARG A 605 1.05 3.41 -20.71
CA ARG A 605 -0.14 3.42 -19.84
C ARG A 605 -0.80 4.80 -19.90
N PRO A 606 -1.33 5.21 -21.07
CA PRO A 606 -1.90 6.54 -21.22
C PRO A 606 -3.01 6.75 -20.19
N VAL A 607 -2.89 7.87 -19.49
CA VAL A 607 -3.90 8.36 -18.56
C VAL A 607 -5.13 8.70 -19.41
N VAL A 608 -6.25 8.00 -19.18
CA VAL A 608 -7.53 8.38 -19.78
C VAL A 608 -7.85 9.80 -19.32
N ASP A 609 -8.12 10.69 -20.27
CA ASP A 609 -8.35 12.11 -20.02
C ASP A 609 -9.45 12.28 -18.97
N GLU A 610 -9.19 13.09 -17.95
CA GLU A 610 -10.08 13.23 -16.81
C GLU A 610 -11.40 13.91 -17.22
N GLY A 611 -11.42 14.60 -18.36
CA GLY A 611 -12.56 15.35 -18.89
C GLY A 611 -13.71 14.52 -19.49
N ASP A 612 -13.55 13.21 -19.72
CA ASP A 612 -14.62 12.34 -20.23
C ASP A 612 -14.91 11.14 -19.28
N PRO A 613 -15.76 11.35 -18.26
CA PRO A 613 -16.13 10.30 -17.30
C PRO A 613 -16.78 9.07 -17.94
N SER A 614 -17.34 9.21 -19.15
CA SER A 614 -18.06 8.14 -19.85
C SER A 614 -17.17 6.97 -20.27
N GLN A 615 -15.85 7.16 -20.26
CA GLN A 615 -14.87 6.13 -20.62
C GLN A 615 -14.26 5.39 -19.42
N SER A 616 -14.55 5.81 -18.18
CA SER A 616 -14.13 5.07 -16.99
C SER A 616 -15.16 3.99 -16.68
N PRO A 617 -14.76 2.71 -16.48
CA PRO A 617 -15.66 1.72 -15.93
C PRO A 617 -16.27 2.24 -14.61
N GLU A 618 -17.58 2.09 -14.44
CA GLU A 618 -18.21 2.32 -13.15
C GLU A 618 -17.61 1.32 -12.15
N ASP A 619 -16.85 1.84 -11.18
CA ASP A 619 -16.31 1.04 -10.09
C ASP A 619 -17.08 1.39 -8.82
N PRO A 620 -18.11 0.62 -8.45
CA PRO A 620 -18.93 0.89 -7.26
C PRO A 620 -18.11 0.83 -5.97
N SER A 621 -16.91 0.23 -5.99
CA SER A 621 -16.04 0.22 -4.82
C SER A 621 -15.38 1.58 -4.52
N VAL A 622 -15.42 2.53 -5.46
CA VAL A 622 -15.04 3.93 -5.21
C VAL A 622 -16.01 4.60 -4.23
N GLU A 623 -17.28 4.21 -4.28
CA GLU A 623 -18.34 4.75 -3.42
C GLU A 623 -18.37 4.11 -2.05
N ARG A 624 -17.64 3.02 -1.83
CA ARG A 624 -17.51 2.33 -0.54
C ARG A 624 -16.07 2.21 -0.11
N TRP A 625 -15.35 3.32 -0.16
CA TRP A 625 -13.92 3.36 0.20
C TRP A 625 -13.70 3.03 1.69
N TRP A 626 -14.71 3.24 2.54
CA TRP A 626 -14.67 2.97 3.98
C TRP A 626 -14.79 1.48 4.32
N ASP A 627 -15.40 0.65 3.47
CA ASP A 627 -15.49 -0.80 3.65
C ASP A 627 -14.13 -1.50 3.46
N ARG A 628 -13.11 -0.76 3.02
CA ARG A 628 -11.78 -1.30 2.74
C ARG A 628 -10.90 -1.18 3.97
N PRO A 629 -10.10 -2.23 4.29
CA PRO A 629 -9.15 -2.14 5.39
C PRO A 629 -8.23 -0.93 5.16
N MET A 630 -8.15 -0.05 6.15
CA MET A 630 -7.20 1.07 6.12
C MET A 630 -5.78 0.51 6.07
N GLY A 631 -5.03 0.87 5.02
CA GLY A 631 -3.65 0.45 4.83
C GLY A 631 -3.46 -0.36 3.55
N ALA A 632 -2.79 0.23 2.57
CA ALA A 632 -2.41 -0.50 1.38
C ALA A 632 -1.39 -1.59 1.69
N THR A 633 -1.50 -2.69 0.96
CA THR A 633 -0.51 -3.77 0.92
C THR A 633 0.29 -3.70 -0.39
N LEU A 634 1.44 -4.36 -0.44
CA LEU A 634 2.17 -4.47 -1.71
C LEU A 634 1.31 -5.11 -2.81
N LYS A 635 0.43 -6.05 -2.46
CA LYS A 635 -0.56 -6.64 -3.37
C LYS A 635 -1.49 -5.59 -3.97
N THR A 636 -2.01 -4.66 -3.16
CA THR A 636 -2.85 -3.56 -3.68
C THR A 636 -2.05 -2.63 -4.60
N LEU A 637 -0.76 -2.37 -4.31
CA LEU A 637 0.09 -1.53 -5.14
C LEU A 637 0.36 -2.16 -6.53
N VAL A 638 0.69 -3.46 -6.58
CA VAL A 638 0.91 -4.19 -7.84
C VAL A 638 -0.39 -4.41 -8.62
N GLN A 639 -1.55 -4.21 -8.00
CA GLN A 639 -2.85 -4.21 -8.68
C GLN A 639 -3.34 -2.81 -9.06
N GLY A 640 -2.79 -1.76 -8.44
CA GLY A 640 -3.09 -0.36 -8.67
C GLY A 640 -1.94 0.39 -9.36
N PRO A 641 -1.21 1.28 -8.66
CA PRO A 641 -0.16 2.14 -9.23
C PRO A 641 0.89 1.39 -10.05
N LEU A 642 1.31 0.23 -9.55
CA LEU A 642 2.38 -0.59 -10.10
C LEU A 642 1.86 -1.73 -10.98
N LYS A 643 0.57 -1.69 -11.36
CA LYS A 643 -0.02 -2.70 -12.24
C LYS A 643 0.78 -2.82 -13.53
N CYS A 644 1.36 -4.00 -13.70
CA CYS A 644 2.18 -4.33 -14.85
C CYS A 644 1.36 -4.68 -16.09
N SER A 645 1.99 -4.53 -17.25
CA SER A 645 1.43 -4.83 -18.58
C SER A 645 1.25 -6.32 -18.84
N CYS A 646 1.90 -7.20 -18.05
CA CYS A 646 1.83 -8.66 -18.19
C CYS A 646 0.40 -9.22 -18.04
N TYR A 647 -0.48 -8.48 -17.36
CA TYR A 647 -1.84 -8.91 -17.05
C TYR A 647 -2.91 -8.08 -17.79
N GLY A 648 -2.56 -7.05 -18.55
CA GLY A 648 -3.57 -6.27 -19.26
C GLY A 648 -2.99 -5.27 -20.22
N SER A 649 -3.61 -5.17 -21.39
CA SER A 649 -3.42 -4.03 -22.29
C SER A 649 -4.76 -3.40 -22.61
N TYR A 650 -4.74 -2.11 -22.90
CA TYR A 650 -5.91 -1.32 -23.31
C TYR A 650 -6.59 -1.86 -24.59
N HIS A 651 -5.90 -2.70 -25.36
CA HIS A 651 -6.42 -3.29 -26.60
C HIS A 651 -6.68 -4.80 -26.51
N GLY A 652 -6.61 -5.37 -25.29
CA GLY A 652 -6.85 -6.79 -25.02
C GLY A 652 -5.73 -7.73 -25.50
N ARG A 653 -4.68 -7.22 -26.15
CA ARG A 653 -3.51 -7.98 -26.59
C ARG A 653 -2.29 -7.71 -25.70
N ILE A 654 -1.83 -8.73 -24.98
CA ILE A 654 -0.68 -8.69 -24.10
C ILE A 654 0.58 -8.95 -24.92
N ASP A 655 1.57 -8.06 -24.79
CA ASP A 655 2.93 -8.30 -25.26
C ASP A 655 3.69 -9.05 -24.16
N MET A 656 4.24 -10.22 -24.51
CA MET A 656 4.99 -11.04 -23.58
C MET A 656 6.49 -10.71 -23.58
N GLY A 657 6.94 -9.85 -24.50
CA GLY A 657 8.31 -9.39 -24.65
C GLY A 657 8.87 -9.63 -26.06
N PRO A 658 10.08 -9.12 -26.34
CA PRO A 658 10.67 -9.17 -27.68
C PRO A 658 10.75 -10.58 -28.27
N GLY A 659 10.32 -10.69 -29.53
CA GLY A 659 10.31 -11.95 -30.28
C GLY A 659 9.25 -12.95 -29.86
N LEU A 660 8.36 -12.60 -28.92
CA LEU A 660 7.19 -13.40 -28.56
C LEU A 660 5.93 -12.89 -29.28
N VAL A 661 4.95 -13.78 -29.44
CA VAL A 661 3.70 -13.43 -30.09
C VAL A 661 2.75 -12.77 -29.09
N GLY A 662 2.22 -11.60 -29.44
CA GLY A 662 1.21 -10.94 -28.60
C GLY A 662 -0.10 -11.74 -28.58
N MET A 663 -0.68 -11.92 -27.40
CA MET A 663 -1.81 -12.82 -27.14
C MET A 663 -3.01 -12.12 -26.49
N TYR A 664 -4.20 -12.73 -26.57
CA TYR A 664 -5.37 -12.21 -25.86
C TYR A 664 -5.51 -12.88 -24.50
N ARG A 665 -6.07 -12.14 -23.53
CA ARG A 665 -6.39 -12.64 -22.19
C ARG A 665 -7.84 -13.08 -22.11
N CYS A 666 -8.10 -14.23 -21.49
CA CYS A 666 -9.43 -14.65 -21.14
C CYS A 666 -10.01 -13.76 -20.02
N ALA A 667 -11.19 -13.19 -20.22
CA ALA A 667 -11.89 -12.35 -19.24
C ALA A 667 -12.38 -13.14 -18.01
N SER A 668 -12.55 -14.46 -18.15
CA SER A 668 -13.00 -15.32 -17.04
C SER A 668 -11.83 -15.88 -16.23
N CYS A 669 -10.97 -16.69 -16.85
CA CYS A 669 -9.87 -17.37 -16.13
C CYS A 669 -8.54 -16.63 -16.16
N GLY A 670 -8.46 -15.47 -16.85
CA GLY A 670 -7.24 -14.68 -16.93
C GLY A 670 -6.12 -15.28 -17.80
N ALA A 671 -6.33 -16.45 -18.43
CA ALA A 671 -5.31 -17.11 -19.24
C ALA A 671 -4.99 -16.32 -20.53
N THR A 672 -3.71 -16.08 -20.78
CA THR A 672 -3.20 -15.48 -22.01
C THR A 672 -2.89 -16.57 -23.02
N SER A 673 -3.65 -16.68 -24.12
CA SER A 673 -3.50 -17.83 -25.04
C SER A 673 -3.93 -17.55 -26.49
N ALA A 674 -3.35 -18.31 -27.43
CA ALA A 674 -3.75 -18.35 -28.83
C ALA A 674 -5.18 -18.87 -29.05
N LEU A 675 -5.70 -19.67 -28.11
CA LEU A 675 -7.05 -20.23 -28.15
C LEU A 675 -8.14 -19.21 -27.83
N VAL A 676 -7.79 -18.08 -27.21
CA VAL A 676 -8.74 -17.06 -26.81
C VAL A 676 -9.47 -16.48 -28.02
N ARG A 677 -10.79 -16.38 -27.96
CA ARG A 677 -11.63 -15.81 -29.03
C ARG A 677 -12.37 -14.59 -28.48
N ARG A 678 -12.53 -13.57 -29.33
CA ARG A 678 -13.37 -12.42 -28.99
C ARG A 678 -14.83 -12.85 -28.89
N CYS A 679 -15.58 -12.19 -28.02
CA CYS A 679 -17.03 -12.33 -27.91
C CYS A 679 -17.65 -12.05 -29.28
N GLY A 680 -18.47 -12.97 -29.79
CA GLY A 680 -19.14 -12.80 -31.09
C GLY A 680 -20.27 -11.77 -31.11
N GLY A 681 -20.58 -11.13 -29.97
CA GLY A 681 -21.48 -9.98 -29.89
C GLY A 681 -20.70 -8.68 -30.00
N CYS A 682 -20.18 -8.21 -28.87
CA CYS A 682 -19.51 -6.91 -28.74
C CYS A 682 -18.03 -6.89 -29.15
N GLY A 683 -17.36 -8.05 -29.26
CA GLY A 683 -15.93 -8.14 -29.53
C GLY A 683 -14.99 -7.64 -28.41
N SER A 684 -15.52 -7.06 -27.32
CA SER A 684 -14.73 -6.46 -26.23
C SER A 684 -14.21 -7.50 -25.23
N ALA A 685 -15.03 -8.47 -24.85
CA ALA A 685 -14.59 -9.59 -24.02
C ALA A 685 -13.92 -10.69 -24.84
N CYS A 686 -13.08 -11.49 -24.20
CA CYS A 686 -12.29 -12.55 -24.81
C CYS A 686 -12.35 -13.83 -23.96
N TYR A 687 -12.53 -15.00 -24.56
CA TYR A 687 -12.69 -16.27 -23.84
C TYR A 687 -11.86 -17.40 -24.45
N CYS A 688 -11.19 -18.21 -23.62
CA CYS A 688 -10.45 -19.38 -24.11
C CYS A 688 -11.35 -20.55 -24.51
N ASN A 689 -12.56 -20.66 -23.96
CA ASN A 689 -13.55 -21.69 -24.28
C ASN A 689 -14.96 -21.26 -23.85
N ALA A 690 -15.97 -22.07 -24.22
CA ALA A 690 -17.39 -21.82 -23.93
C ALA A 690 -17.72 -21.84 -22.43
N SER A 691 -16.98 -22.63 -21.63
CA SER A 691 -17.15 -22.67 -20.17
C SER A 691 -16.78 -21.33 -19.54
N CYS A 692 -15.61 -20.78 -19.88
CA CYS A 692 -15.19 -19.44 -19.45
C CYS A 692 -16.17 -18.34 -19.88
N GLN A 693 -16.73 -18.44 -21.09
CA GLN A 693 -17.76 -17.51 -21.53
C GLN A 693 -19.01 -17.61 -20.66
N SER A 694 -19.50 -18.83 -20.41
CA SER A 694 -20.70 -19.09 -19.60
C SER A 694 -20.52 -18.59 -18.17
N THR A 695 -19.36 -18.83 -17.55
CA THR A 695 -19.03 -18.38 -16.19
C THR A 695 -18.99 -16.85 -16.08
N HIS A 696 -18.47 -16.14 -17.09
CA HIS A 696 -18.43 -14.67 -17.07
C HIS A 696 -19.75 -14.02 -17.53
N TRP A 697 -20.65 -14.78 -18.14
CA TRP A 697 -21.81 -14.23 -18.86
C TRP A 697 -22.71 -13.36 -17.98
N SER A 698 -22.93 -13.75 -16.72
CA SER A 698 -23.79 -12.99 -15.80
C SER A 698 -23.30 -11.55 -15.56
N ARG A 699 -21.99 -11.29 -15.65
CA ARG A 699 -21.41 -9.95 -15.52
C ARG A 699 -21.31 -9.23 -16.86
N HIS A 700 -20.98 -9.95 -17.91
CA HIS A 700 -20.73 -9.36 -19.23
C HIS A 700 -22.01 -9.08 -20.02
N LYS A 701 -23.13 -9.75 -19.73
CA LYS A 701 -24.36 -9.66 -20.52
C LYS A 701 -24.84 -8.22 -20.71
N ASP A 702 -24.78 -7.41 -19.67
CA ASP A 702 -25.26 -6.02 -19.69
C ASP A 702 -24.33 -5.08 -20.48
N GLU A 703 -23.03 -5.39 -20.50
CA GLU A 703 -22.03 -4.70 -21.33
C GLU A 703 -22.04 -5.16 -22.79
N CYS A 704 -22.51 -6.38 -23.05
CA CYS A 704 -22.59 -7.00 -24.37
C CYS A 704 -23.78 -6.42 -25.14
N ARG A 705 -23.67 -5.12 -25.50
CA ARG A 705 -24.63 -4.42 -26.36
C ARG A 705 -24.63 -5.07 -27.74
N ARG A 706 -25.55 -6.01 -27.94
CA ARG A 706 -25.93 -6.52 -29.25
C ARG A 706 -27.04 -5.67 -29.84
#